data_AF-A0A173GZL8-F1
#
_entry.id   AF-A0A173GZL8-F1
#
_cell.length_a   1.000
_cell.length_b   1.000
_cell.length_c   1.000
_cell.angle_alpha   90.00
_cell.angle_beta   90.00
_cell.angle_gamma   90.00
#
_symmetry.space_group_name_H-M   'P 1'
#
loop_
_entity.id
_entity.type
_entity.pdbx_description
1 polymer ?
#
loop_
_entity_poly.entity_id
_entity_poly.type
_entity_poly.pdbx_seq_one_letter_code
_entity_poly.pdbx_strand_id
1 'polypeptide(L)'
;MPSVEITGAQLASLSAPLQPDRSPAFESPIAATLVDVKPAIASPPPSVHPESRRTLPASTQLRREFESVHCTITDARALNLTPLQERALKERLTSGTQQTRLGSRPGTPPAGTLEHQVGAARVAPIPFTRNVDDDSLSALLAETRHHLPRVCSHGVARARSQASTSVTHSGSARRAPPAVAQMSQMSQISQTQFLSCLMDASKRGEGAPLDVAACLTAAGFSTQLSCITLDADTPLMHARLSGVQFFNCTIDWCAFDESHLSDTQFVACNLRNVSFINTSFENCLFQDCIMREVMMACASLDGVSFERCDLVIGSFENARILDSRFDTVTMAGTHFLNAEVSGSSIRNSHLENSVFFDVLQDFDVDCDSRKTVGLTKPTAVLLIDPEDRGTSIPRVLVKLDQVANMIPLRIAMRSPSIDRRKFDHEIDIVWQRVAVGAAGDLPIAQRLLRIVDDAPETFAQLTSITAKAKTLSANVNAIVLPGGEDLPSALYGEEEEIPRPGSDYRRSLLELALLRESLNRGIPMLAICRGFQLVNVYFGAKMRQNVEGQRGKRDFDLTPGSRNGIYGEAMRETLASVVSHHQAIPVSAQSLVEHLKPSVVHEGLVEAVESPHAGAVPALMLQFHPEFFRTEPMYRAPKSFVPPRESLQMSSANQIFWKIFSDAAQAHRAKQAVIGELKGPRAKPPSASAV
;
A
#
# COMPACT_ATOMS: atom_id res chain seq x y z
N MET A 1 3.09 -6.75 -42.86
CA MET A 1 2.77 -6.49 -44.28
C MET A 1 1.93 -7.66 -44.79
N PRO A 2 0.87 -7.46 -45.58
CA PRO A 2 0.43 -6.21 -46.25
C PRO A 2 -0.63 -5.47 -45.40
N SER A 3 -0.76 -4.14 -45.24
CA SER A 3 -0.70 -2.94 -46.11
C SER A 3 -1.88 -2.79 -47.08
N VAL A 4 -2.90 -2.06 -46.63
CA VAL A 4 -3.90 -1.40 -47.47
C VAL A 4 -3.98 0.06 -47.03
N GLU A 5 -3.55 0.95 -47.92
CA GLU A 5 -3.72 2.40 -47.85
C GLU A 5 -5.13 2.77 -48.32
N ILE A 6 -5.81 3.67 -47.61
CA ILE A 6 -6.88 4.48 -48.20
C ILE A 6 -6.65 5.95 -47.82
N THR A 7 -6.54 6.74 -48.87
CA THR A 7 -6.31 8.18 -48.98
C THR A 7 -7.35 9.03 -48.26
N GLY A 8 -6.90 10.14 -47.66
CA GLY A 8 -7.76 11.20 -47.14
C GLY A 8 -8.22 12.19 -48.21
N ALA A 9 -9.42 12.74 -48.02
CA ALA A 9 -9.76 14.15 -48.19
C ALA A 9 -11.27 14.36 -47.96
N GLN A 10 -11.65 15.05 -46.88
CA GLN A 10 -12.43 16.31 -46.91
C GLN A 10 -12.89 16.70 -45.49
N LEU A 11 -12.30 17.77 -44.99
CA LEU A 11 -12.78 18.61 -43.89
C LEU A 11 -13.82 19.61 -44.44
N ALA A 12 -14.98 19.74 -43.80
CA ALA A 12 -15.55 21.05 -43.42
C ALA A 12 -16.93 20.95 -42.72
N SER A 13 -16.94 21.43 -41.47
CA SER A 13 -17.99 22.22 -40.80
C SER A 13 -19.43 21.69 -40.71
N LEU A 14 -19.92 21.49 -39.48
CA LEU A 14 -20.87 22.42 -38.83
C LEU A 14 -21.17 21.98 -37.39
N SER A 15 -21.12 22.96 -36.51
CA SER A 15 -21.39 22.98 -35.08
C SER A 15 -22.88 23.18 -34.76
N ALA A 16 -23.47 22.38 -33.85
CA ALA A 16 -24.49 22.79 -32.82
C ALA A 16 -25.08 21.56 -32.07
N PRO A 17 -25.62 21.73 -30.84
CA PRO A 17 -25.81 20.68 -29.83
C PRO A 17 -27.25 20.11 -29.80
N LEU A 18 -27.42 18.88 -29.32
CA LEU A 18 -28.74 18.28 -29.07
C LEU A 18 -28.89 17.81 -27.62
N GLN A 19 -29.91 18.37 -26.97
CA GLN A 19 -30.45 18.01 -25.67
C GLN A 19 -31.39 16.78 -25.77
N PRO A 20 -31.79 16.17 -24.63
CA PRO A 20 -32.30 14.81 -24.58
C PRO A 20 -33.80 14.76 -24.87
N ASP A 21 -34.24 13.74 -25.61
CA ASP A 21 -35.65 13.52 -25.88
C ASP A 21 -36.17 12.22 -25.24
N ARG A 22 -37.43 12.33 -24.82
CA ARG A 22 -38.17 11.37 -23.99
C ARG A 22 -38.65 10.16 -24.81
N SER A 23 -38.81 9.07 -24.08
CA SER A 23 -39.49 7.78 -24.37
C SER A 23 -40.70 7.83 -25.31
N PRO A 24 -41.08 6.68 -25.91
CA PRO A 24 -42.25 6.00 -25.34
C PRO A 24 -42.20 4.46 -25.34
N ALA A 25 -43.01 3.92 -24.43
CA ALA A 25 -43.36 2.52 -24.23
C ALA A 25 -44.11 1.90 -25.41
N PHE A 26 -44.01 0.57 -25.54
CA PHE A 26 -44.94 -0.25 -26.33
C PHE A 26 -45.36 -1.49 -25.52
N GLU A 27 -46.69 -1.65 -25.40
CA GLU A 27 -47.38 -2.82 -24.85
C GLU A 27 -47.87 -3.77 -25.95
N SER A 28 -47.95 -5.05 -25.57
CA SER A 28 -48.91 -6.11 -26.00
C SER A 28 -48.58 -6.95 -27.26
N PRO A 29 -49.25 -8.12 -27.48
CA PRO A 29 -50.06 -8.95 -26.59
C PRO A 29 -49.75 -10.48 -26.64
N ILE A 30 -50.49 -11.19 -25.78
CA ILE A 30 -50.59 -12.63 -25.49
C ILE A 30 -51.13 -13.49 -26.65
N ALA A 31 -50.66 -14.74 -26.78
CA ALA A 31 -51.48 -15.89 -27.18
C ALA A 31 -50.91 -17.21 -26.62
N ALA A 32 -51.81 -18.04 -26.09
CA ALA A 32 -51.56 -19.23 -25.28
C ALA A 32 -51.34 -20.52 -26.09
N THR A 33 -50.70 -21.52 -25.49
CA THR A 33 -51.04 -22.93 -25.71
C THR A 33 -50.72 -23.75 -24.46
N LEU A 34 -51.77 -24.38 -23.91
CA LEU A 34 -51.78 -25.28 -22.76
C LEU A 34 -51.24 -26.67 -23.15
N VAL A 35 -50.39 -27.26 -22.30
CA VAL A 35 -50.37 -28.72 -22.07
C VAL A 35 -50.17 -28.97 -20.56
N ASP A 36 -51.20 -29.57 -19.97
CA ASP A 36 -51.25 -30.13 -18.61
C ASP A 36 -50.42 -31.41 -18.49
N VAL A 37 -49.58 -31.53 -17.46
CA VAL A 37 -49.38 -32.79 -16.71
C VAL A 37 -49.16 -32.48 -15.22
N LYS A 38 -50.00 -33.10 -14.38
CA LYS A 38 -50.09 -32.97 -12.91
C LYS A 38 -48.85 -33.42 -12.12
N PRO A 39 -48.66 -32.91 -10.89
CA PRO A 39 -47.59 -33.30 -9.96
C PRO A 39 -48.00 -34.47 -9.04
N ALA A 40 -47.02 -35.27 -8.60
CA ALA A 40 -47.21 -36.30 -7.57
C ALA A 40 -46.66 -35.79 -6.22
N ILE A 41 -47.54 -35.86 -5.22
CA ILE A 41 -47.36 -35.52 -3.81
C ILE A 41 -46.89 -36.78 -3.05
N ALA A 42 -45.95 -36.64 -2.13
CA ALA A 42 -45.75 -37.59 -1.04
C ALA A 42 -45.40 -36.85 0.26
N SER A 43 -46.17 -37.14 1.31
CA SER A 43 -46.19 -36.50 2.64
C SER A 43 -45.21 -37.17 3.63
N PRO A 44 -44.89 -36.54 4.78
CA PRO A 44 -43.85 -36.97 5.73
C PRO A 44 -44.39 -37.81 6.91
N PRO A 45 -43.53 -38.46 7.73
CA PRO A 45 -43.93 -38.99 9.04
C PRO A 45 -43.35 -38.17 10.23
N PRO A 46 -43.87 -38.39 11.46
CA PRO A 46 -44.29 -37.30 12.35
C PRO A 46 -43.41 -37.04 13.58
N SER A 47 -43.58 -35.83 14.14
CA SER A 47 -43.16 -35.41 15.48
C SER A 47 -44.18 -35.79 16.55
N VAL A 48 -43.73 -36.32 17.69
CA VAL A 48 -44.51 -36.42 18.94
C VAL A 48 -43.74 -35.72 20.06
N HIS A 49 -44.50 -35.06 20.93
CA HIS A 49 -44.12 -34.00 21.88
C HIS A 49 -44.05 -34.54 23.35
N PRO A 50 -43.81 -33.71 24.39
CA PRO A 50 -42.82 -33.93 25.46
C PRO A 50 -43.41 -34.41 26.81
N GLU A 51 -42.57 -34.91 27.74
CA GLU A 51 -42.83 -34.75 29.19
C GLU A 51 -41.63 -35.06 30.14
N SER A 52 -41.36 -34.08 31.00
CA SER A 52 -40.95 -34.09 32.43
C SER A 52 -39.70 -34.81 33.00
N ARG A 53 -38.81 -33.95 33.52
CA ARG A 53 -37.92 -33.99 34.73
C ARG A 53 -37.72 -35.31 35.51
N ARG A 54 -36.44 -35.64 35.77
CA ARG A 54 -35.92 -35.98 37.10
C ARG A 54 -34.40 -35.73 37.20
N THR A 55 -33.97 -35.25 38.37
CA THR A 55 -32.62 -34.81 38.75
C THR A 55 -31.82 -35.90 39.47
N LEU A 56 -30.48 -35.72 39.49
CA LEU A 56 -29.40 -36.31 40.35
C LEU A 56 -28.62 -37.52 39.79
N PRO A 57 -27.33 -37.73 40.17
CA PRO A 57 -26.23 -36.77 40.33
C PRO A 57 -24.93 -37.22 39.62
N ALA A 58 -23.93 -36.34 39.62
CA ALA A 58 -22.58 -36.57 39.12
C ALA A 58 -21.83 -37.71 39.85
N SER A 59 -20.93 -38.35 39.10
CA SER A 59 -19.84 -39.27 39.46
C SER A 59 -19.91 -40.58 38.66
N THR A 60 -18.79 -40.88 38.00
CA THR A 60 -18.44 -42.18 37.39
C THR A 60 -18.76 -42.41 35.90
N GLN A 61 -18.22 -41.55 35.01
CA GLN A 61 -17.80 -42.01 33.67
C GLN A 61 -16.75 -41.06 33.04
N LEU A 62 -15.59 -40.95 33.69
CA LEU A 62 -14.36 -40.36 33.12
C LEU A 62 -13.22 -41.35 33.39
N ARG A 63 -13.20 -42.45 32.64
CA ARG A 63 -12.09 -43.41 32.52
C ARG A 63 -12.47 -44.46 31.48
N ARG A 64 -12.38 -44.10 30.20
CA ARG A 64 -12.21 -44.95 29.00
C ARG A 64 -12.43 -44.07 27.77
N GLU A 65 -11.45 -43.23 27.46
CA GLU A 65 -11.23 -42.60 26.15
C GLU A 65 -9.95 -41.74 26.25
N PHE A 66 -8.81 -42.39 26.45
CA PHE A 66 -7.49 -41.76 26.34
C PHE A 66 -6.47 -42.84 26.00
N GLU A 67 -6.66 -43.53 24.88
CA GLU A 67 -5.67 -44.47 24.33
C GLU A 67 -6.03 -44.83 22.87
N SER A 68 -5.96 -43.86 21.96
CA SER A 68 -5.60 -44.09 20.53
C SER A 68 -5.47 -42.77 19.76
N VAL A 69 -4.38 -42.03 19.96
CA VAL A 69 -3.89 -41.07 18.94
C VAL A 69 -2.39 -41.30 18.76
N HIS A 70 -2.07 -42.36 18.02
CA HIS A 70 -0.82 -42.42 17.28
C HIS A 70 -1.17 -42.21 15.80
N CYS A 71 -1.22 -40.95 15.38
CA CYS A 71 -1.15 -40.61 13.97
C CYS A 71 0.32 -40.32 13.66
N THR A 72 0.99 -41.29 13.04
CA THR A 72 2.29 -41.09 12.39
C THR A 72 2.13 -40.10 11.25
N ILE A 73 2.61 -38.88 11.42
CA ILE A 73 2.81 -37.94 10.32
C ILE A 73 4.01 -38.46 9.53
N THR A 74 3.75 -39.22 8.48
CA THR A 74 4.75 -39.64 7.48
C THR A 74 4.37 -39.23 6.06
N ASP A 75 3.59 -38.16 5.90
CA ASP A 75 3.28 -37.63 4.57
C ASP A 75 3.85 -36.24 4.35
N ALA A 76 5.06 -36.19 3.79
CA ALA A 76 5.73 -34.96 3.36
C ALA A 76 4.98 -34.22 2.23
N ARG A 77 4.00 -34.87 1.59
CA ARG A 77 3.19 -34.29 0.51
C ARG A 77 2.11 -33.31 0.99
N ALA A 78 1.74 -33.32 2.27
CA ALA A 78 0.72 -32.43 2.80
C ALA A 78 1.23 -31.00 3.11
N LEU A 79 2.54 -30.74 2.98
CA LEU A 79 3.17 -29.50 3.44
C LEU A 79 3.80 -28.65 2.33
N ASN A 80 3.68 -29.05 1.05
CA ASN A 80 4.17 -28.30 -0.13
C ASN A 80 5.55 -27.64 0.09
N LEU A 81 6.49 -28.40 0.64
CA LEU A 81 7.84 -27.94 0.91
C LEU A 81 8.68 -27.96 -0.37
N THR A 82 9.52 -26.96 -0.57
CA THR A 82 10.52 -26.96 -1.64
C THR A 82 11.55 -28.09 -1.43
N PRO A 83 12.27 -28.55 -2.47
CA PRO A 83 13.27 -29.62 -2.34
C PRO A 83 14.36 -29.32 -1.29
N LEU A 84 14.70 -28.05 -1.08
CA LEU A 84 15.61 -27.57 -0.03
C LEU A 84 14.98 -27.69 1.38
N GLN A 85 13.69 -27.42 1.52
CA GLN A 85 12.94 -27.55 2.76
C GLN A 85 12.69 -29.02 3.13
N GLU A 86 12.46 -29.91 2.15
CA GLU A 86 12.41 -31.36 2.38
C GLU A 86 13.73 -31.88 2.95
N ARG A 87 14.87 -31.42 2.40
CA ARG A 87 16.19 -31.83 2.85
C ARG A 87 16.46 -31.38 4.29
N ALA A 88 16.12 -30.14 4.63
CA ALA A 88 16.23 -29.62 6.00
C ALA A 88 15.27 -30.32 6.99
N LEU A 89 14.08 -30.73 6.54
CA LEU A 89 13.13 -31.51 7.35
C LEU A 89 13.66 -32.93 7.60
N LYS A 90 14.21 -33.59 6.56
CA LYS A 90 14.83 -34.92 6.67
C LYS A 90 16.05 -34.92 7.59
N GLU A 91 16.89 -33.88 7.55
CA GLU A 91 18.05 -33.70 8.45
C GLU A 91 17.65 -33.41 9.91
N ARG A 92 16.50 -32.74 10.13
CA ARG A 92 15.93 -32.53 11.48
C ARG A 92 15.25 -33.78 12.05
N LEU A 93 14.67 -34.61 11.21
CA LEU A 93 14.03 -35.86 11.63
C LEU A 93 15.06 -36.95 11.97
N THR A 94 16.21 -36.99 11.30
CA THR A 94 17.30 -37.94 11.61
C THR A 94 18.09 -37.59 12.87
N SER A 95 18.13 -36.32 13.26
CA SER A 95 18.75 -35.88 14.53
C SER A 95 17.87 -36.16 15.75
N GLY A 96 16.55 -36.24 15.60
CA GLY A 96 15.61 -36.60 16.66
C GLY A 96 15.61 -38.10 17.05
N THR A 97 16.10 -38.98 16.18
CA THR A 97 16.08 -40.43 16.40
C THR A 97 17.34 -41.00 17.09
N GLN A 98 18.38 -40.18 17.30
CA GLN A 98 19.57 -40.61 18.05
C GLN A 98 19.49 -40.40 19.57
N GLN A 99 18.44 -39.75 20.09
CA GLN A 99 18.30 -39.46 21.53
C GLN A 99 17.51 -40.48 22.36
N THR A 100 17.05 -41.60 21.78
CA THR A 100 16.24 -42.63 22.50
C THR A 100 16.92 -43.99 22.68
N ARG A 101 18.26 -44.05 22.68
CA ARG A 101 18.99 -45.22 23.17
C ARG A 101 20.18 -44.80 24.01
N LEU A 102 19.96 -44.47 25.28
CA LEU A 102 20.91 -44.62 26.38
C LEU A 102 20.21 -44.22 27.69
N GLY A 103 19.78 -45.20 28.48
CA GLY A 103 19.16 -44.94 29.77
C GLY A 103 18.82 -46.22 30.53
N SER A 104 19.83 -46.88 31.11
CA SER A 104 19.60 -47.74 32.29
C SER A 104 20.72 -47.56 33.29
N ARG A 105 20.45 -46.81 34.37
CA ARG A 105 20.93 -47.07 35.75
C ARG A 105 20.29 -46.09 36.75
N PRO A 106 19.82 -46.56 37.93
CA PRO A 106 19.17 -45.72 38.92
C PRO A 106 20.11 -45.28 40.06
N GLY A 107 19.84 -44.10 40.63
CA GLY A 107 20.16 -43.77 42.02
C GLY A 107 20.88 -42.44 42.28
N THR A 108 20.14 -41.37 42.62
CA THR A 108 20.34 -40.44 43.77
C THR A 108 19.33 -39.26 43.72
N PRO A 109 18.94 -38.65 44.88
CA PRO A 109 17.74 -37.81 45.04
C PRO A 109 17.97 -36.31 44.74
N PRO A 110 16.91 -35.46 44.70
CA PRO A 110 16.90 -34.27 43.87
C PRO A 110 17.46 -33.02 44.57
N ALA A 111 18.24 -32.24 43.82
CA ALA A 111 18.45 -30.82 44.09
C ALA A 111 17.74 -30.04 42.96
N GLY A 112 16.82 -29.17 43.37
CA GLY A 112 15.85 -28.54 42.49
C GLY A 112 16.42 -27.50 41.52
N THR A 113 15.47 -26.87 40.84
CA THR A 113 15.58 -25.73 39.91
C THR A 113 16.21 -26.01 38.55
N LEU A 114 15.41 -26.54 37.60
CA LEU A 114 15.51 -26.20 36.17
C LEU A 114 14.34 -26.72 35.30
N GLU A 115 13.10 -26.72 35.82
CA GLU A 115 11.90 -27.05 35.02
C GLU A 115 10.85 -25.92 34.95
N HIS A 116 11.18 -24.70 35.40
CA HIS A 116 10.25 -23.56 35.33
C HIS A 116 10.54 -22.53 34.22
N GLN A 117 11.42 -22.83 33.25
CA GLN A 117 11.77 -21.87 32.19
C GLN A 117 11.65 -22.37 30.74
N VAL A 118 11.05 -23.54 30.48
CA VAL A 118 10.78 -23.98 29.09
C VAL A 118 9.31 -24.40 28.85
N GLY A 119 8.41 -24.11 29.79
CA GLY A 119 6.97 -24.36 29.66
C GLY A 119 6.11 -23.19 29.13
N ALA A 120 6.67 -22.00 28.92
CA ALA A 120 5.91 -20.78 28.63
C ALA A 120 6.12 -20.24 27.19
N ALA A 121 5.99 -21.12 26.19
CA ALA A 121 5.95 -20.72 24.77
C ALA A 121 4.98 -21.61 23.96
N ARG A 122 3.87 -22.01 24.58
CA ARG A 122 2.69 -22.49 23.86
C ARG A 122 1.52 -21.59 24.22
N VAL A 123 0.90 -21.08 23.16
CA VAL A 123 -0.25 -20.18 23.09
C VAL A 123 -1.21 -20.36 24.27
N ALA A 124 -1.31 -19.33 25.11
CA ALA A 124 -2.44 -19.15 26.02
C ALA A 124 -3.30 -17.98 25.47
N PRO A 125 -4.64 -18.08 25.50
CA PRO A 125 -5.50 -16.98 25.07
C PRO A 125 -5.31 -15.77 26.00
N ILE A 126 -5.09 -14.60 25.41
CA ILE A 126 -4.99 -13.33 26.13
C ILE A 126 -6.41 -12.99 26.62
N PRO A 127 -6.66 -12.77 27.93
CA PRO A 127 -7.96 -12.33 28.40
C PRO A 127 -8.17 -10.85 28.07
N PHE A 128 -9.10 -10.59 27.15
CA PHE A 128 -9.58 -9.25 26.79
C PHE A 128 -10.60 -8.74 27.82
N THR A 129 -10.14 -8.25 28.97
CA THR A 129 -10.96 -7.39 29.83
C THR A 129 -10.10 -6.30 30.45
N ARG A 130 -10.16 -5.10 29.86
CA ARG A 130 -10.04 -3.85 30.63
C ARG A 130 -11.33 -3.09 30.41
N ASN A 131 -12.09 -2.88 31.48
CA ASN A 131 -13.16 -1.89 31.49
C ASN A 131 -12.49 -0.53 31.28
N VAL A 132 -12.94 0.19 30.25
CA VAL A 132 -12.54 1.57 30.00
C VAL A 132 -13.63 2.42 30.65
N ASP A 133 -13.28 3.08 31.76
CA ASP A 133 -14.12 4.12 32.34
C ASP A 133 -13.87 5.44 31.57
N ASP A 134 -14.95 6.09 31.15
CA ASP A 134 -14.98 7.31 30.31
C ASP A 134 -14.14 8.48 30.85
N ASP A 135 -13.79 8.49 32.14
CA ASP A 135 -12.99 9.55 32.77
C ASP A 135 -11.50 9.52 32.39
N SER A 136 -11.01 8.43 31.80
CA SER A 136 -9.58 8.27 31.44
C SER A 136 -9.18 9.02 30.17
N LEU A 137 -10.14 9.37 29.30
CA LEU A 137 -9.91 10.17 28.08
C LEU A 137 -9.69 11.65 28.39
N SER A 138 -10.30 12.14 29.47
CA SER A 138 -10.17 13.51 29.98
C SER A 138 -8.78 13.78 30.55
N ALA A 139 -8.19 12.79 31.23
CA ALA A 139 -6.87 12.91 31.85
C ALA A 139 -5.74 12.93 30.81
N LEU A 140 -5.86 12.15 29.72
CA LEU A 140 -4.87 12.12 28.63
C LEU A 140 -4.84 13.43 27.82
N LEU A 141 -5.96 14.15 27.75
CA LEU A 141 -6.06 15.49 27.15
C LEU A 141 -5.56 16.61 28.07
N ALA A 142 -5.44 16.37 29.38
CA ALA A 142 -4.93 17.35 30.34
C ALA A 142 -3.38 17.30 30.44
N GLU A 143 -2.78 16.13 30.26
CA GLU A 143 -1.33 15.93 30.42
C GLU A 143 -0.49 16.42 29.21
N THR A 144 -1.14 16.72 28.09
CA THR A 144 -0.52 17.35 26.90
C THR A 144 -0.41 18.89 26.98
N ARG A 145 -0.79 19.52 28.11
CA ARG A 145 -0.73 20.99 28.28
C ARG A 145 0.47 21.51 29.10
N HIS A 146 1.40 20.66 29.55
CA HIS A 146 2.46 21.08 30.49
C HIS A 146 3.92 20.87 30.07
N HIS A 147 4.21 20.69 28.78
CA HIS A 147 5.58 20.84 28.27
C HIS A 147 5.63 21.71 27.00
N LEU A 148 5.40 23.01 27.18
CA LEU A 148 5.79 24.06 26.26
C LEU A 148 6.66 25.07 27.04
N PRO A 149 7.93 25.31 26.67
CA PRO A 149 8.68 26.41 27.22
C PRO A 149 8.05 27.74 26.75
N ARG A 150 7.75 28.60 27.71
CA ARG A 150 7.17 29.93 27.54
C ARG A 150 8.30 30.97 27.38
N VAL A 151 8.00 32.04 26.62
CA VAL A 151 8.69 33.35 26.49
C VAL A 151 9.80 33.37 25.40
N CYS A 152 9.82 34.23 24.36
CA CYS A 152 9.45 35.65 24.25
C CYS A 152 8.55 35.97 23.04
N SER A 153 7.48 36.73 23.30
CA SER A 153 6.73 37.52 22.32
C SER A 153 7.15 38.99 22.42
N HIS A 154 7.40 39.68 21.29
CA HIS A 154 7.02 41.08 20.99
C HIS A 154 8.05 41.76 20.07
N GLY A 155 7.56 42.25 18.92
CA GLY A 155 8.07 43.45 18.28
C GLY A 155 8.83 43.28 16.96
N VAL A 156 8.12 43.22 15.83
CA VAL A 156 8.55 43.95 14.61
C VAL A 156 7.30 44.42 13.86
N ALA A 157 6.86 45.64 14.18
CA ALA A 157 6.12 46.48 13.26
C ALA A 157 6.98 47.72 12.95
N ARG A 158 7.10 48.04 11.67
CA ARG A 158 7.65 49.27 11.06
C ARG A 158 9.16 49.57 11.26
N ALA A 159 9.91 49.46 10.17
CA ALA A 159 10.91 50.47 9.81
C ALA A 159 10.94 50.65 8.29
N ARG A 160 10.55 51.85 7.84
CA ARG A 160 10.79 52.39 6.50
C ARG A 160 12.24 52.88 6.41
N SER A 161 12.79 52.81 5.19
CA SER A 161 13.76 53.70 4.55
C SER A 161 14.82 54.42 5.40
N GLN A 162 16.10 54.13 5.12
CA GLN A 162 17.22 55.07 4.97
C GLN A 162 18.39 54.25 4.39
N ALA A 163 18.69 54.33 3.09
CA ALA A 163 19.55 55.32 2.44
C ALA A 163 21.05 55.17 2.77
N SER A 164 21.79 54.70 1.75
CA SER A 164 23.17 55.00 1.36
C SER A 164 24.32 54.85 2.37
N THR A 165 25.28 54.01 2.01
CA THR A 165 26.68 54.48 1.87
C THR A 165 27.38 53.72 0.76
N SER A 166 27.88 54.50 -0.19
CA SER A 166 28.66 54.13 -1.36
C SER A 166 30.09 53.73 -0.97
N VAL A 167 30.59 52.63 -1.54
CA VAL A 167 32.02 52.41 -1.70
C VAL A 167 32.30 52.22 -3.18
N THR A 168 33.00 53.19 -3.75
CA THR A 168 33.46 53.22 -5.14
C THR A 168 34.74 52.40 -5.28
N HIS A 169 34.73 51.38 -6.14
CA HIS A 169 35.95 50.89 -6.77
C HIS A 169 35.79 50.84 -8.30
N SER A 170 36.59 51.69 -8.93
CA SER A 170 36.84 51.80 -10.36
C SER A 170 37.66 50.61 -10.85
N GLY A 171 37.20 49.91 -11.89
CA GLY A 171 37.99 48.87 -12.53
C GLY A 171 37.36 48.31 -13.82
N SER A 172 37.83 48.82 -14.97
CA SER A 172 37.89 48.17 -16.28
C SER A 172 36.61 47.54 -16.86
N ALA A 173 35.97 48.28 -17.77
CA ALA A 173 34.94 47.77 -18.67
C ALA A 173 35.55 46.77 -19.68
N ARG A 174 35.25 45.48 -19.51
CA ARG A 174 35.24 44.51 -20.61
C ARG A 174 33.81 44.31 -21.09
N ARG A 175 33.59 44.61 -22.38
CA ARG A 175 32.34 44.50 -23.12
C ARG A 175 31.82 43.06 -23.07
N ALA A 176 30.69 42.84 -22.40
CA ALA A 176 29.93 41.60 -22.52
C ALA A 176 29.25 41.50 -23.90
N PRO A 177 29.09 40.31 -24.49
CA PRO A 177 28.46 40.12 -25.80
C PRO A 177 26.95 40.44 -25.78
N PRO A 178 26.30 40.66 -26.95
CA PRO A 178 25.02 41.36 -27.06
C PRO A 178 23.79 40.62 -26.49
N ALA A 179 23.93 39.39 -26.00
CA ALA A 179 22.81 38.59 -25.47
C ALA A 179 22.42 38.95 -24.02
N VAL A 180 23.30 39.60 -23.26
CA VAL A 180 23.05 39.91 -21.83
C VAL A 180 22.22 41.20 -21.65
N ALA A 181 22.14 42.05 -22.67
CA ALA A 181 21.45 43.34 -22.60
C ALA A 181 19.91 43.27 -22.77
N GLN A 182 19.35 42.09 -23.11
CA GLN A 182 17.89 41.88 -23.24
C GLN A 182 17.24 41.23 -22.01
N MET A 183 18.00 40.77 -21.01
CA MET A 183 17.44 40.11 -19.82
C MET A 183 16.88 41.09 -18.77
N SER A 184 17.23 42.37 -18.85
CA SER A 184 16.89 43.39 -17.84
C SER A 184 15.50 44.03 -17.97
N GLN A 185 14.60 43.50 -18.82
CA GLN A 185 13.22 43.97 -18.97
C GLN A 185 12.19 42.84 -19.08
N MET A 186 12.49 41.62 -18.62
CA MET A 186 11.50 40.54 -18.62
C MET A 186 10.51 40.71 -17.46
N SER A 187 9.23 40.83 -17.79
CA SER A 187 8.15 40.98 -16.81
C SER A 187 7.93 39.69 -16.02
N GLN A 188 7.55 39.80 -14.74
CA GLN A 188 7.07 38.65 -13.97
C GLN A 188 5.75 38.16 -14.58
N ILE A 189 5.62 36.83 -14.67
CA ILE A 189 4.44 36.19 -15.23
C ILE A 189 3.39 35.95 -14.15
N SER A 190 2.13 36.27 -14.44
CA SER A 190 1.00 35.91 -13.58
C SER A 190 0.54 34.47 -13.81
N GLN A 191 -0.22 33.90 -12.87
CA GLN A 191 -0.84 32.58 -12.99
C GLN A 191 -1.55 32.39 -14.34
N THR A 192 -2.42 33.33 -14.73
CA THR A 192 -3.21 33.23 -15.96
C THR A 192 -2.33 33.25 -17.20
N GLN A 193 -1.30 34.09 -17.21
CA GLN A 193 -0.34 34.17 -18.32
C GLN A 193 0.48 32.88 -18.41
N PHE A 194 0.92 32.33 -17.28
CA PHE A 194 1.67 31.08 -17.22
C PHE A 194 0.85 29.93 -17.82
N LEU A 195 -0.40 29.74 -17.36
CA LEU A 195 -1.27 28.71 -17.90
C LEU A 195 -1.58 28.91 -19.40
N SER A 196 -1.75 30.15 -19.85
CA SER A 196 -1.92 30.46 -21.27
C SER A 196 -0.70 30.06 -22.09
N CYS A 197 0.52 30.37 -21.60
CA CYS A 197 1.75 29.96 -22.25
C CYS A 197 1.83 28.44 -22.40
N LEU A 198 1.55 27.68 -21.34
CA LEU A 198 1.56 26.21 -21.40
C LEU A 198 0.52 25.67 -22.40
N MET A 199 -0.71 26.20 -22.38
CA MET A 199 -1.76 25.80 -23.31
C MET A 199 -1.39 26.08 -24.77
N ASP A 200 -0.79 27.25 -25.04
CA ASP A 200 -0.40 27.63 -26.40
C ASP A 200 0.80 26.83 -26.90
N ALA A 201 1.68 26.37 -26.02
CA ALA A 201 2.78 25.49 -26.38
C ALA A 201 2.30 24.05 -26.62
N SER A 202 1.36 23.56 -25.81
CA SER A 202 0.74 22.24 -26.00
C SER A 202 0.04 22.12 -27.36
N LYS A 203 -0.60 23.19 -27.84
CA LYS A 203 -1.22 23.22 -29.19
C LYS A 203 -0.23 23.24 -30.35
N ARG A 204 1.02 23.66 -30.11
CA ARG A 204 2.03 23.90 -31.16
C ARG A 204 2.95 22.70 -31.41
N GLY A 205 3.05 21.76 -30.46
CA GLY A 205 3.93 20.60 -30.56
C GLY A 205 3.15 19.29 -30.62
N GLU A 206 3.02 18.71 -31.81
CA GLU A 206 2.70 17.27 -31.90
C GLU A 206 3.97 16.47 -31.54
N GLY A 207 4.02 15.92 -30.32
CA GLY A 207 4.97 14.89 -29.91
C GLY A 207 6.33 15.33 -29.34
N ALA A 208 6.65 16.63 -29.31
CA ALA A 208 7.87 17.11 -28.67
C ALA A 208 7.61 17.49 -27.19
N PRO A 209 8.51 17.13 -26.24
CA PRO A 209 8.36 17.51 -24.84
C PRO A 209 8.34 19.03 -24.66
N LEU A 210 7.46 19.50 -23.76
CA LEU A 210 7.24 20.92 -23.50
C LEU A 210 8.49 21.55 -22.87
N ASP A 211 9.14 22.47 -23.58
CA ASP A 211 10.22 23.29 -23.03
C ASP A 211 9.63 24.56 -22.38
N VAL A 212 9.56 24.54 -21.04
CA VAL A 212 8.95 25.60 -20.25
C VAL A 212 9.76 26.89 -20.35
N ALA A 213 11.09 26.81 -20.28
CA ALA A 213 11.96 27.98 -20.35
C ALA A 213 11.87 28.65 -21.73
N ALA A 214 11.94 27.86 -22.81
CA ALA A 214 11.77 28.37 -24.17
C ALA A 214 10.39 29.00 -24.37
N CYS A 215 9.34 28.39 -23.83
CA CYS A 215 7.98 28.93 -23.93
C CYS A 215 7.84 30.29 -23.21
N LEU A 216 8.39 30.43 -22.01
CA LEU A 216 8.34 31.67 -21.24
C LEU A 216 9.13 32.78 -21.93
N THR A 217 10.35 32.47 -22.35
CA THR A 217 11.23 33.45 -23.01
C THR A 217 10.70 33.90 -24.38
N ALA A 218 10.13 32.99 -25.18
CA ALA A 218 9.48 33.32 -26.44
C ALA A 218 8.26 34.24 -26.26
N ALA A 219 7.59 34.14 -25.11
CA ALA A 219 6.49 35.02 -24.72
C ALA A 219 6.95 36.32 -24.00
N GLY A 220 8.26 36.54 -23.86
CA GLY A 220 8.83 37.74 -23.23
C GLY A 220 8.84 37.73 -21.70
N PHE A 221 8.64 36.56 -21.08
CA PHE A 221 8.63 36.39 -19.63
C PHE A 221 9.95 35.83 -19.09
N SER A 222 10.21 36.12 -17.82
CA SER A 222 11.30 35.53 -17.05
C SER A 222 11.05 34.03 -16.79
N THR A 223 12.11 33.24 -16.65
CA THR A 223 12.05 31.84 -16.19
C THR A 223 11.93 31.72 -14.65
N GLN A 224 11.93 32.86 -13.95
CA GLN A 224 11.60 32.96 -12.53
C GLN A 224 10.08 33.04 -12.34
N LEU A 225 9.51 31.95 -11.89
CA LEU A 225 8.10 31.79 -11.58
C LEU A 225 7.89 32.07 -10.09
N SER A 226 7.01 33.02 -9.77
CA SER A 226 6.72 33.40 -8.38
C SER A 226 5.23 33.28 -8.09
N CYS A 227 4.87 32.68 -6.95
CA CYS A 227 3.48 32.58 -6.49
C CYS A 227 2.54 31.86 -7.49
N ILE A 228 3.07 30.92 -8.28
CA ILE A 228 2.30 30.08 -9.20
C ILE A 228 1.69 28.92 -8.43
N THR A 229 0.46 28.56 -8.80
CA THR A 229 -0.23 27.36 -8.31
C THR A 229 -0.29 26.30 -9.40
N LEU A 230 0.19 25.10 -9.10
CA LEU A 230 0.06 23.90 -9.93
C LEU A 230 -0.58 22.80 -9.11
N ASP A 231 -1.39 21.99 -9.77
CA ASP A 231 -2.15 20.91 -9.19
C ASP A 231 -2.27 19.71 -10.14
N ALA A 232 -3.09 18.73 -9.76
CA ALA A 232 -3.35 17.54 -10.57
C ALA A 232 -3.90 17.87 -11.98
N ASP A 233 -4.57 19.01 -12.16
CA ASP A 233 -5.15 19.43 -13.44
C ASP A 233 -4.14 20.19 -14.32
N THR A 234 -2.92 20.40 -13.82
CA THR A 234 -1.83 21.11 -14.52
C THR A 234 -0.54 20.28 -14.55
N PRO A 235 -0.56 19.05 -15.11
CA PRO A 235 0.62 18.19 -15.17
C PRO A 235 1.70 18.78 -16.08
N LEU A 236 2.96 18.58 -15.70
CA LEU A 236 4.16 18.92 -16.45
C LEU A 236 4.96 17.65 -16.78
N MET A 237 4.26 16.57 -17.11
CA MET A 237 4.85 15.30 -17.52
C MET A 237 5.67 15.47 -18.82
N HIS A 238 6.79 14.76 -18.91
CA HIS A 238 7.76 14.83 -20.00
C HIS A 238 8.35 16.22 -20.26
N ALA A 239 8.08 17.24 -19.44
CA ALA A 239 8.53 18.60 -19.69
C ALA A 239 10.05 18.76 -19.52
N ARG A 240 10.61 19.77 -20.17
CA ARG A 240 11.97 20.28 -19.94
C ARG A 240 11.86 21.58 -19.14
N LEU A 241 12.52 21.61 -17.98
CA LEU A 241 12.48 22.77 -17.08
C LEU A 241 13.88 23.32 -16.76
N SER A 242 14.83 23.11 -17.67
CA SER A 242 16.21 23.58 -17.54
C SER A 242 16.28 25.08 -17.22
N GLY A 243 16.91 25.44 -16.10
CA GLY A 243 17.08 26.82 -15.64
C GLY A 243 15.79 27.54 -15.19
N VAL A 244 14.67 26.82 -15.03
CA VAL A 244 13.43 27.38 -14.47
C VAL A 244 13.57 27.48 -12.94
N GLN A 245 13.08 28.58 -12.36
CA GLN A 245 13.15 28.81 -10.92
C GLN A 245 11.77 29.08 -10.35
N PHE A 246 11.34 28.29 -9.38
CA PHE A 246 10.06 28.42 -8.67
C PHE A 246 10.30 29.04 -7.30
N PHE A 247 9.63 30.16 -7.01
CA PHE A 247 9.72 30.88 -5.74
C PHE A 247 8.33 31.03 -5.11
N ASN A 248 8.16 30.58 -3.86
CA ASN A 248 6.89 30.70 -3.15
C ASN A 248 5.70 30.12 -3.92
N CYS A 249 5.92 29.08 -4.72
CA CYS A 249 4.87 28.42 -5.51
C CYS A 249 4.17 27.34 -4.68
N THR A 250 2.89 27.10 -5.00
CA THR A 250 2.12 25.97 -4.45
C THR A 250 1.91 24.95 -5.55
N ILE A 251 2.58 23.82 -5.46
CA ILE A 251 2.59 22.74 -6.43
C ILE A 251 2.14 21.50 -5.68
N ASP A 252 0.84 21.24 -5.62
CA ASP A 252 0.28 20.18 -4.79
C ASP A 252 -0.41 19.16 -5.70
N TRP A 253 -0.03 17.88 -5.67
CA TRP A 253 -0.54 16.84 -6.58
C TRP A 253 -0.16 16.95 -8.06
N CYS A 254 0.71 17.89 -8.43
CA CYS A 254 1.18 18.01 -9.81
C CYS A 254 2.11 16.84 -10.18
N ALA A 255 2.02 16.36 -11.42
CA ALA A 255 2.89 15.32 -11.97
C ALA A 255 3.97 15.93 -12.86
N PHE A 256 5.23 15.60 -12.57
CA PHE A 256 6.43 15.92 -13.34
C PHE A 256 7.07 14.64 -13.88
N ASP A 257 6.30 13.56 -13.99
CA ASP A 257 6.84 12.26 -14.37
C ASP A 257 7.52 12.33 -15.75
N GLU A 258 8.65 11.63 -15.88
CA GLU A 258 9.49 11.59 -17.09
C GLU A 258 10.02 12.96 -17.56
N SER A 259 9.93 14.00 -16.73
CA SER A 259 10.49 15.32 -17.02
C SER A 259 12.02 15.36 -16.86
N HIS A 260 12.61 16.42 -17.41
CA HIS A 260 14.05 16.69 -17.32
C HIS A 260 14.27 18.07 -16.70
N LEU A 261 14.96 18.08 -15.55
CA LEU A 261 15.27 19.26 -14.78
C LEU A 261 16.79 19.39 -14.68
N SER A 262 17.33 20.49 -15.19
CA SER A 262 18.75 20.81 -15.06
C SER A 262 18.90 22.24 -14.58
N ASP A 263 19.70 22.47 -13.54
CA ASP A 263 19.84 23.81 -12.92
C ASP A 263 18.50 24.44 -12.49
N THR A 264 17.49 23.60 -12.26
CA THR A 264 16.13 24.01 -11.83
C THR A 264 16.14 24.24 -10.32
N GLN A 265 15.43 25.28 -9.87
CA GLN A 265 15.36 25.61 -8.44
C GLN A 265 13.92 25.67 -7.95
N PHE A 266 13.68 25.13 -6.76
CA PHE A 266 12.46 25.31 -5.99
C PHE A 266 12.82 25.91 -4.65
N VAL A 267 12.38 27.14 -4.40
CA VAL A 267 12.69 27.88 -3.17
C VAL A 267 11.41 28.28 -2.48
N ALA A 268 11.29 27.93 -1.20
CA ALA A 268 10.12 28.20 -0.37
C ALA A 268 8.80 27.69 -0.99
N CYS A 269 8.85 26.56 -1.71
CA CYS A 269 7.69 25.99 -2.40
C CYS A 269 6.99 24.92 -1.57
N ASN A 270 5.67 24.82 -1.73
CA ASN A 270 4.88 23.70 -1.23
C ASN A 270 4.74 22.68 -2.36
N LEU A 271 5.43 21.55 -2.25
CA LEU A 271 5.51 20.45 -3.22
C LEU A 271 4.85 19.15 -2.68
N ARG A 272 3.75 19.28 -1.94
CA ARG A 272 3.07 18.11 -1.36
C ARG A 272 2.54 17.20 -2.45
N ASN A 273 2.62 15.89 -2.22
CA ASN A 273 2.06 14.87 -3.11
C ASN A 273 2.58 14.85 -4.55
N VAL A 274 3.59 15.68 -4.88
CA VAL A 274 4.13 15.79 -6.24
C VAL A 274 4.74 14.46 -6.68
N SER A 275 4.54 14.14 -7.95
CA SER A 275 5.16 12.98 -8.59
C SER A 275 6.31 13.42 -9.50
N PHE A 276 7.46 12.76 -9.34
CA PHE A 276 8.69 12.91 -10.10
C PHE A 276 9.20 11.52 -10.56
N ILE A 277 8.28 10.66 -10.97
CA ILE A 277 8.63 9.29 -11.35
C ILE A 277 9.37 9.30 -12.68
N ASN A 278 10.45 8.52 -12.76
CA ASN A 278 11.34 8.51 -13.93
C ASN A 278 11.88 9.91 -14.32
N THR A 279 11.83 10.89 -13.42
CA THR A 279 12.34 12.24 -13.66
C THR A 279 13.86 12.26 -13.55
N SER A 280 14.51 13.02 -14.43
CA SER A 280 15.94 13.32 -14.32
C SER A 280 16.18 14.69 -13.72
N PHE A 281 17.07 14.75 -12.74
CA PHE A 281 17.54 15.96 -12.09
C PHE A 281 19.06 16.05 -12.22
N GLU A 282 19.53 17.20 -12.69
CA GLU A 282 20.96 17.54 -12.77
C GLU A 282 21.17 18.90 -12.10
N ASN A 283 22.03 18.97 -11.09
CA ASN A 283 22.39 20.22 -10.39
C ASN A 283 21.18 21.04 -9.89
N CYS A 284 20.12 20.35 -9.44
CA CYS A 284 18.88 20.99 -8.99
C CYS A 284 18.90 21.33 -7.50
N LEU A 285 18.17 22.38 -7.11
CA LEU A 285 18.07 22.84 -5.72
C LEU A 285 16.61 22.83 -5.25
N PHE A 286 16.37 22.18 -4.12
CA PHE A 286 15.18 22.33 -3.31
C PHE A 286 15.58 22.99 -1.99
N GLN A 287 15.07 24.20 -1.74
CA GLN A 287 15.43 24.96 -0.55
C GLN A 287 14.17 25.44 0.17
N ASP A 288 14.09 25.21 1.48
CA ASP A 288 12.96 25.65 2.31
C ASP A 288 11.60 25.10 1.81
N CYS A 289 11.60 23.91 1.19
CA CYS A 289 10.43 23.32 0.56
C CYS A 289 9.69 22.30 1.46
N ILE A 290 8.36 22.30 1.36
CA ILE A 290 7.51 21.25 1.96
C ILE A 290 7.23 20.19 0.90
N MET A 291 7.82 19.01 1.03
CA MET A 291 7.82 17.95 0.02
C MET A 291 7.22 16.63 0.56
N ARG A 292 6.22 16.74 1.45
CA ARG A 292 5.59 15.56 2.05
C ARG A 292 4.91 14.70 0.98
N GLU A 293 5.02 13.39 1.13
CA GLU A 293 4.39 12.40 0.23
C GLU A 293 4.85 12.49 -1.24
N VAL A 294 6.04 13.06 -1.47
CA VAL A 294 6.65 13.14 -2.80
C VAL A 294 6.99 11.73 -3.31
N MET A 295 6.78 11.50 -4.60
CA MET A 295 7.12 10.25 -5.28
C MET A 295 8.29 10.47 -6.22
N MET A 296 9.46 9.91 -5.92
CA MET A 296 10.66 9.98 -6.75
C MET A 296 11.08 8.58 -7.21
N ALA A 297 10.10 7.70 -7.47
CA ALA A 297 10.39 6.33 -7.87
C ALA A 297 11.09 6.31 -9.23
N CYS A 298 12.20 5.57 -9.34
CA CYS A 298 13.03 5.48 -10.54
C CYS A 298 13.59 6.84 -11.03
N ALA A 299 13.58 7.88 -10.19
CA ALA A 299 14.17 9.16 -10.52
C ALA A 299 15.71 9.08 -10.50
N SER A 300 16.35 9.88 -11.35
CA SER A 300 17.81 10.07 -11.34
C SER A 300 18.11 11.44 -10.74
N LEU A 301 18.81 11.44 -9.60
CA LEU A 301 19.19 12.63 -8.85
C LEU A 301 20.71 12.77 -8.91
N ASP A 302 21.21 13.63 -9.78
CA ASP A 302 22.64 13.92 -9.94
C ASP A 302 22.93 15.34 -9.46
N GLY A 303 23.74 15.47 -8.40
CA GLY A 303 24.09 16.77 -7.83
C GLY A 303 22.91 17.53 -7.22
N VAL A 304 21.87 16.84 -6.75
CA VAL A 304 20.65 17.47 -6.20
C VAL A 304 20.86 17.88 -4.75
N SER A 305 20.47 19.09 -4.39
CA SER A 305 20.54 19.62 -3.02
C SER A 305 19.15 19.78 -2.42
N PHE A 306 18.86 19.08 -1.33
CA PHE A 306 17.71 19.29 -0.46
C PHE A 306 18.16 20.02 0.79
N GLU A 307 17.77 21.28 0.94
CA GLU A 307 18.19 22.15 2.04
C GLU A 307 16.98 22.64 2.83
N ARG A 308 16.89 22.25 4.11
CA ARG A 308 15.78 22.62 5.00
C ARG A 308 14.42 22.18 4.43
N CYS A 309 14.36 20.95 3.92
CA CYS A 309 13.18 20.37 3.30
C CYS A 309 12.46 19.36 4.21
N ASP A 310 11.13 19.33 4.10
CA ASP A 310 10.29 18.33 4.76
C ASP A 310 9.89 17.23 3.75
N LEU A 311 10.54 16.08 3.83
CA LEU A 311 10.37 14.93 2.93
C LEU A 311 9.50 13.82 3.52
N VAL A 312 8.76 14.09 4.60
CA VAL A 312 7.98 13.08 5.35
C VAL A 312 7.10 12.22 4.44
N ILE A 313 7.19 10.90 4.61
CA ILE A 313 6.50 9.87 3.80
C ILE A 313 6.85 9.97 2.30
N GLY A 314 8.07 10.40 1.97
CA GLY A 314 8.57 10.39 0.59
C GLY A 314 8.97 8.99 0.10
N SER A 315 8.97 8.79 -1.22
CA SER A 315 9.41 7.53 -1.84
C SER A 315 10.59 7.76 -2.77
N PHE A 316 11.71 7.08 -2.50
CA PHE A 316 12.89 7.00 -3.38
C PHE A 316 13.06 5.58 -3.94
N GLU A 317 11.94 4.91 -4.23
CA GLU A 317 11.95 3.54 -4.74
C GLU A 317 12.75 3.42 -6.06
N ASN A 318 13.78 2.58 -6.09
CA ASN A 318 14.68 2.40 -7.25
C ASN A 318 15.30 3.71 -7.76
N ALA A 319 15.37 4.76 -6.93
CA ALA A 319 15.98 6.02 -7.31
C ALA A 319 17.50 5.89 -7.39
N ARG A 320 18.13 6.60 -8.33
CA ARG A 320 19.59 6.74 -8.40
C ARG A 320 19.98 8.09 -7.81
N ILE A 321 20.79 8.09 -6.77
CA ILE A 321 21.14 9.27 -5.98
C ILE A 321 22.66 9.41 -5.99
N LEU A 322 23.15 10.30 -6.85
CA LEU A 322 24.57 10.53 -7.11
C LEU A 322 24.94 11.95 -6.67
N ASP A 323 26.03 12.06 -5.92
CA ASP A 323 26.64 13.34 -5.49
C ASP A 323 25.62 14.35 -4.90
N SER A 324 24.56 13.82 -4.28
CA SER A 324 23.40 14.59 -3.83
C SER A 324 23.46 14.83 -2.32
N ARG A 325 22.82 15.90 -1.85
CA ARG A 325 22.92 16.38 -0.48
C ARG A 325 21.55 16.50 0.16
N PHE A 326 21.43 15.97 1.37
CA PHE A 326 20.28 16.12 2.24
C PHE A 326 20.73 16.87 3.50
N ASP A 327 20.52 18.18 3.56
CA ASP A 327 20.93 19.04 4.68
C ASP A 327 19.72 19.60 5.41
N THR A 328 19.66 19.35 6.72
CA THR A 328 18.59 19.84 7.60
C THR A 328 17.22 19.37 7.14
N VAL A 329 17.10 18.08 6.77
CA VAL A 329 15.82 17.51 6.30
C VAL A 329 15.11 16.69 7.38
N THR A 330 13.78 16.65 7.29
CA THR A 330 12.94 15.69 8.04
C THR A 330 12.36 14.66 7.10
N MET A 331 12.46 13.37 7.45
CA MET A 331 12.12 12.29 6.52
C MET A 331 11.48 11.07 7.21
N ALA A 332 10.68 11.29 8.25
CA ALA A 332 9.92 10.23 8.90
C ALA A 332 8.96 9.57 7.90
N GLY A 333 8.95 8.23 7.84
CA GLY A 333 8.19 7.45 6.85
C GLY A 333 8.75 7.46 5.44
N THR A 334 9.80 8.23 5.17
CA THR A 334 10.50 8.22 3.89
C THR A 334 11.29 6.94 3.73
N HIS A 335 11.32 6.38 2.52
CA HIS A 335 12.03 5.15 2.26
C HIS A 335 12.88 5.14 0.99
N PHE A 336 13.93 4.32 1.01
CA PHE A 336 14.92 4.18 -0.05
C PHE A 336 14.97 2.73 -0.56
N LEU A 337 13.80 2.18 -0.91
CA LEU A 337 13.69 0.80 -1.37
C LEU A 337 14.49 0.62 -2.67
N ASN A 338 15.51 -0.24 -2.65
CA ASN A 338 16.41 -0.51 -3.79
C ASN A 338 17.04 0.76 -4.39
N ALA A 339 17.21 1.83 -3.60
CA ALA A 339 17.88 3.03 -4.11
C ALA A 339 19.37 2.74 -4.33
N GLU A 340 19.94 3.34 -5.37
CA GLU A 340 21.38 3.32 -5.61
C GLU A 340 21.97 4.64 -5.13
N VAL A 341 22.93 4.60 -4.22
CA VAL A 341 23.51 5.78 -3.58
C VAL A 341 25.02 5.80 -3.78
N SER A 342 25.55 6.92 -4.27
CA SER A 342 27.00 7.15 -4.38
C SER A 342 27.32 8.62 -4.17
N GLY A 343 28.43 8.90 -3.46
CA GLY A 343 28.92 10.28 -3.23
C GLY A 343 27.96 11.21 -2.49
N SER A 344 26.87 10.66 -1.94
CA SER A 344 25.77 11.45 -1.40
C SER A 344 25.84 11.54 0.13
N SER A 345 25.34 12.65 0.68
CA SER A 345 25.48 12.94 2.12
C SER A 345 24.17 13.33 2.79
N ILE A 346 24.09 13.02 4.09
CA ILE A 346 23.01 13.44 4.98
C ILE A 346 23.63 14.19 6.16
N ARG A 347 23.24 15.47 6.31
CA ARG A 347 23.79 16.39 7.31
C ARG A 347 22.68 17.04 8.13
N ASN A 348 22.90 17.24 9.43
CA ASN A 348 22.02 18.01 10.33
C ASN A 348 20.54 17.59 10.29
N SER A 349 20.25 16.32 10.01
CA SER A 349 18.93 15.83 9.64
C SER A 349 18.38 14.85 10.67
N HIS A 350 17.05 14.73 10.69
CA HIS A 350 16.35 13.81 11.60
C HIS A 350 15.83 12.59 10.85
N LEU A 351 16.37 11.41 11.21
CA LEU A 351 16.19 10.14 10.50
C LEU A 351 15.32 9.13 11.28
N GLU A 352 14.66 9.58 12.35
CA GLU A 352 13.71 8.73 13.07
C GLU A 352 12.56 8.33 12.14
N ASN A 353 12.19 7.05 12.18
CA ASN A 353 11.12 6.45 11.38
C ASN A 353 11.36 6.45 9.86
N SER A 354 12.58 6.71 9.40
CA SER A 354 12.98 6.54 8.00
C SER A 354 13.43 5.11 7.71
N VAL A 355 13.17 4.59 6.50
CA VAL A 355 13.46 3.19 6.14
C VAL A 355 14.45 3.10 4.98
N PHE A 356 15.67 2.67 5.25
CA PHE A 356 16.76 2.71 4.27
C PHE A 356 17.02 1.40 3.51
N PHE A 357 16.40 0.27 3.85
CA PHE A 357 16.63 -1.01 3.15
C PHE A 357 18.13 -1.31 2.92
N ASP A 358 18.94 -1.15 3.97
CA ASP A 358 20.40 -1.32 4.00
C ASP A 358 21.26 -0.27 3.26
N VAL A 359 20.68 0.73 2.57
CA VAL A 359 21.45 1.75 1.83
C VAL A 359 21.99 2.90 2.68
N LEU A 360 21.66 2.95 3.98
CA LEU A 360 22.10 4.02 4.89
C LEU A 360 23.64 4.05 5.06
N GLN A 361 24.30 2.92 4.84
CA GLN A 361 25.76 2.82 4.91
C GLN A 361 26.47 3.43 3.70
N ASP A 362 25.76 3.60 2.58
CA ASP A 362 26.29 4.16 1.34
C ASP A 362 26.20 5.70 1.33
N PHE A 363 25.42 6.27 2.25
CA PHE A 363 25.43 7.71 2.54
C PHE A 363 26.58 8.08 3.48
N ASP A 364 27.19 9.23 3.21
CA ASP A 364 27.99 9.94 4.19
C ASP A 364 27.09 10.69 5.18
N VAL A 365 26.87 10.11 6.36
CA VAL A 365 25.96 10.63 7.40
C VAL A 365 26.76 11.22 8.56
N ASP A 366 26.44 12.44 8.98
CA ASP A 366 27.14 13.04 10.14
C ASP A 366 26.73 12.37 11.47
N CYS A 367 27.54 12.60 12.50
CA CYS A 367 27.39 11.92 13.79
C CYS A 367 26.08 12.27 14.51
N ASP A 368 25.52 13.47 14.33
CA ASP A 368 24.29 13.88 15.00
C ASP A 368 23.07 13.32 14.26
N SER A 369 23.06 13.36 12.93
CA SER A 369 22.01 12.68 12.13
C SER A 369 21.98 11.17 12.42
N ARG A 370 23.15 10.52 12.49
CA ARG A 370 23.25 9.08 12.72
C ARG A 370 22.63 8.64 14.05
N LYS A 371 22.70 9.47 15.10
CA LYS A 371 22.12 9.17 16.43
C LYS A 371 20.59 9.13 16.43
N THR A 372 19.95 9.76 15.44
CA THR A 372 18.48 9.82 15.35
C THR A 372 17.87 8.62 14.64
N VAL A 373 18.68 7.73 14.06
CA VAL A 373 18.21 6.58 13.29
C VAL A 373 17.53 5.57 14.22
N GLY A 374 16.28 5.24 13.91
CA GLY A 374 15.55 4.21 14.62
C GLY A 374 14.07 4.20 14.23
N LEU A 375 13.45 3.02 14.28
CA LEU A 375 12.01 2.90 14.11
C LEU A 375 11.38 2.92 15.51
N THR A 376 10.44 3.83 15.76
CA THR A 376 9.68 3.87 17.02
C THR A 376 8.34 3.16 16.89
N LYS A 377 7.79 3.08 15.67
CA LYS A 377 6.48 2.48 15.37
C LYS A 377 6.58 1.34 14.34
N PRO A 378 5.58 0.45 14.21
CA PRO A 378 5.54 -0.55 13.16
C PRO A 378 5.46 0.07 11.75
N THR A 379 6.11 -0.55 10.77
CA THR A 379 6.04 -0.16 9.36
C THR A 379 4.96 -0.95 8.60
N ALA A 380 4.22 -0.28 7.73
CA ALA A 380 3.22 -0.89 6.86
C ALA A 380 3.50 -0.56 5.40
N VAL A 381 3.51 -1.59 4.53
CA VAL A 381 3.46 -1.36 3.09
C VAL A 381 2.07 -0.86 2.71
N LEU A 382 2.01 0.26 2.02
CA LEU A 382 0.82 0.76 1.35
C LEU A 382 1.11 0.87 -0.15
N LEU A 383 0.45 0.02 -0.93
CA LEU A 383 0.52 0.09 -2.38
C LEU A 383 -0.23 1.33 -2.87
N ILE A 384 0.43 2.12 -3.71
CA ILE A 384 -0.14 3.34 -4.28
C ILE A 384 0.09 3.41 -5.78
N ASP A 385 -0.86 4.02 -6.48
CA ASP A 385 -0.73 4.34 -7.88
C ASP A 385 -0.40 5.83 -7.96
N PRO A 386 0.81 6.20 -8.41
CA PRO A 386 1.23 7.59 -8.45
C PRO A 386 0.39 8.44 -9.42
N GLU A 387 -0.14 7.83 -10.50
CA GLU A 387 -0.92 8.49 -11.55
C GLU A 387 -2.41 8.61 -11.16
N ASP A 388 -2.98 7.56 -10.55
CA ASP A 388 -4.36 7.55 -10.07
C ASP A 388 -4.46 7.05 -8.63
N ARG A 389 -4.38 7.97 -7.66
CA ARG A 389 -4.49 7.62 -6.24
C ARG A 389 -5.91 7.28 -5.78
N GLY A 390 -6.93 7.52 -6.62
CA GLY A 390 -8.33 7.34 -6.26
C GLY A 390 -8.72 8.00 -4.94
N THR A 391 -9.81 7.52 -4.34
CA THR A 391 -10.34 8.06 -3.08
C THR A 391 -9.96 7.24 -1.84
N SER A 392 -9.67 5.95 -2.03
CA SER A 392 -9.38 5.02 -0.94
C SER A 392 -7.99 5.25 -0.34
N ILE A 393 -6.95 5.32 -1.16
CA ILE A 393 -5.54 5.35 -0.71
C ILE A 393 -5.23 6.54 0.21
N PRO A 394 -5.60 7.80 -0.11
CA PRO A 394 -5.35 8.93 0.81
C PRO A 394 -6.01 8.74 2.18
N ARG A 395 -7.17 8.09 2.23
CA ARG A 395 -7.88 7.80 3.49
C ARG A 395 -7.20 6.70 4.28
N VAL A 396 -6.74 5.64 3.60
CA VAL A 396 -5.93 4.58 4.22
C VAL A 396 -4.66 5.19 4.85
N LEU A 397 -3.97 6.09 4.13
CA LEU A 397 -2.78 6.76 4.65
C LEU A 397 -3.08 7.52 5.95
N VAL A 398 -4.15 8.31 5.96
CA VAL A 398 -4.61 9.04 7.16
C VAL A 398 -4.94 8.08 8.30
N LYS A 399 -5.57 6.92 8.03
CA LYS A 399 -5.88 5.92 9.05
C LYS A 399 -4.63 5.26 9.62
N LEU A 400 -3.64 4.96 8.79
CA LEU A 400 -2.37 4.41 9.24
C LEU A 400 -1.64 5.36 10.18
N ASP A 401 -1.62 6.65 9.85
CA ASP A 401 -0.96 7.67 10.67
C ASP A 401 -1.75 7.99 11.95
N GLN A 402 -3.04 8.36 11.81
CA GLN A 402 -3.82 8.94 12.91
C GLN A 402 -4.51 7.92 13.83
N VAL A 403 -4.80 6.71 13.33
CA VAL A 403 -5.56 5.70 14.09
C VAL A 403 -4.67 4.50 14.44
N ALA A 404 -3.99 3.94 13.44
CA ALA A 404 -3.13 2.79 13.65
C ALA A 404 -1.77 3.18 14.27
N ASN A 405 -1.38 4.45 14.20
CA ASN A 405 -0.08 4.95 14.67
C ASN A 405 1.09 4.15 14.09
N MET A 406 1.06 3.94 12.77
CA MET A 406 2.04 3.17 12.01
C MET A 406 2.79 4.07 11.04
N ILE A 407 3.95 3.61 10.56
CA ILE A 407 4.75 4.27 9.54
C ILE A 407 4.33 3.72 8.17
N PRO A 408 3.59 4.48 7.35
CA PRO A 408 3.22 4.03 6.01
C PRO A 408 4.41 4.14 5.06
N LEU A 409 4.73 3.06 4.36
CA LEU A 409 5.70 3.03 3.28
C LEU A 409 4.94 3.00 1.96
N ARG A 410 5.06 4.10 1.20
CA ARG A 410 4.35 4.31 -0.06
C ARG A 410 5.06 3.62 -1.22
N ILE A 411 4.55 2.45 -1.59
CA ILE A 411 5.18 1.61 -2.60
C ILE A 411 4.40 1.70 -3.91
N ALA A 412 5.10 1.93 -5.03
CA ALA A 412 4.46 1.96 -6.33
C ALA A 412 3.83 0.58 -6.66
N MET A 413 2.51 0.57 -6.85
CA MET A 413 1.75 -0.66 -7.10
C MET A 413 1.99 -1.23 -8.49
N ARG A 414 2.32 -0.37 -9.45
CA ARG A 414 2.85 -0.74 -10.77
C ARG A 414 4.28 -0.24 -10.81
N SER A 415 5.25 -1.15 -10.79
CA SER A 415 6.66 -0.77 -10.73
C SER A 415 7.03 -0.02 -12.02
N PRO A 416 7.47 1.26 -11.94
CA PRO A 416 7.76 2.07 -13.12
C PRO A 416 9.03 1.63 -13.86
N SER A 417 9.90 0.86 -13.19
CA SER A 417 11.09 0.25 -13.79
C SER A 417 10.81 -0.93 -14.75
N ILE A 418 9.56 -1.41 -14.80
CA ILE A 418 9.20 -2.59 -15.60
C ILE A 418 8.95 -2.20 -17.05
N ASP A 419 9.64 -2.89 -17.97
CA ASP A 419 9.34 -2.80 -19.40
C ASP A 419 8.00 -3.49 -19.67
N ARG A 420 6.96 -2.68 -19.90
CA ARG A 420 5.60 -3.19 -20.06
C ARG A 420 5.46 -4.17 -21.22
N ARG A 421 6.16 -3.96 -22.34
CA ARG A 421 6.05 -4.85 -23.52
C ARG A 421 6.64 -6.22 -23.21
N LYS A 422 7.81 -6.25 -22.56
CA LYS A 422 8.42 -7.51 -22.12
C LYS A 422 7.58 -8.20 -21.05
N PHE A 423 7.05 -7.43 -20.10
CA PHE A 423 6.19 -7.95 -19.05
C PHE A 423 4.92 -8.60 -19.62
N ASP A 424 4.23 -7.92 -20.54
CA ASP A 424 3.01 -8.46 -21.17
C ASP A 424 3.33 -9.75 -21.96
N HIS A 425 4.47 -9.78 -22.67
CA HIS A 425 4.93 -10.99 -23.36
C HIS A 425 5.24 -12.15 -22.40
N GLU A 426 5.89 -11.88 -21.27
CA GLU A 426 6.16 -12.89 -20.25
C GLU A 426 4.85 -13.42 -19.64
N ILE A 427 3.88 -12.53 -19.37
CA ILE A 427 2.53 -12.89 -18.88
C ILE A 427 1.80 -13.81 -19.87
N ASP A 428 1.85 -13.53 -21.16
CA ASP A 428 1.22 -14.36 -22.19
C ASP A 428 1.77 -15.79 -22.18
N ILE A 429 3.09 -15.94 -22.04
CA ILE A 429 3.75 -17.25 -21.92
C ILE A 429 3.29 -17.96 -20.64
N VAL A 430 3.19 -17.25 -19.52
CA VAL A 430 2.69 -17.82 -18.27
C VAL A 430 1.26 -18.32 -18.45
N TRP A 431 0.39 -17.55 -19.11
CA TRP A 431 -1.00 -17.96 -19.34
C TRP A 431 -1.11 -19.22 -20.20
N GLN A 432 -0.30 -19.34 -21.25
CA GLN A 432 -0.22 -20.57 -22.04
C GLN A 432 0.18 -21.78 -21.18
N ARG A 433 1.13 -21.62 -20.26
CA ARG A 433 1.56 -22.69 -19.34
C ARG A 433 0.49 -23.03 -18.30
N VAL A 434 -0.22 -22.03 -17.77
CA VAL A 434 -1.34 -22.23 -16.82
C VAL A 434 -2.48 -23.01 -17.48
N ALA A 435 -2.74 -22.80 -18.77
CA ALA A 435 -3.79 -23.48 -19.53
C ALA A 435 -3.45 -24.93 -19.90
N VAL A 436 -2.17 -25.21 -20.21
CA VAL A 436 -1.70 -26.55 -20.63
C VAL A 436 -1.39 -27.46 -19.42
N GLY A 437 -1.07 -26.88 -18.27
CA GLY A 437 -0.87 -27.67 -17.05
C GLY A 437 -2.13 -28.45 -16.68
N ALA A 438 -1.98 -29.75 -16.40
CA ALA A 438 -3.05 -30.51 -15.76
C ALA A 438 -3.56 -29.71 -14.56
N ALA A 439 -4.88 -29.72 -14.30
CA ALA A 439 -5.47 -29.12 -13.12
C ALA A 439 -4.87 -29.77 -11.86
N GLY A 440 -3.70 -29.30 -11.44
CA GLY A 440 -3.13 -29.61 -10.14
C GLY A 440 -3.96 -28.91 -9.07
N ASP A 441 -3.87 -29.39 -7.84
CA ASP A 441 -4.66 -28.94 -6.69
C ASP A 441 -4.51 -27.44 -6.35
N LEU A 442 -3.64 -26.69 -7.03
CA LEU A 442 -3.38 -25.29 -6.76
C LEU A 442 -4.29 -24.35 -7.58
N PRO A 443 -4.90 -23.32 -6.96
CA PRO A 443 -5.57 -22.22 -7.65
C PRO A 443 -4.72 -21.54 -8.72
N ILE A 444 -5.38 -20.97 -9.74
CA ILE A 444 -4.75 -20.31 -10.91
C ILE A 444 -3.68 -19.31 -10.47
N ALA A 445 -4.02 -18.41 -9.54
CA ALA A 445 -3.11 -17.37 -9.08
C ALA A 445 -1.86 -17.93 -8.37
N GLN A 446 -1.99 -19.06 -7.67
CA GLN A 446 -0.84 -19.75 -7.06
C GLN A 446 0.02 -20.44 -8.13
N ARG A 447 -0.61 -21.04 -9.16
CA ARG A 447 0.12 -21.62 -10.29
C ARG A 447 0.91 -20.57 -11.07
N LEU A 448 0.33 -19.39 -11.29
CA LEU A 448 1.02 -18.25 -11.91
C LEU A 448 2.32 -17.94 -11.17
N LEU A 449 2.25 -17.73 -9.85
CA LEU A 449 3.44 -17.43 -9.04
C LEU A 449 4.47 -18.58 -9.07
N ARG A 450 4.01 -19.84 -9.05
CA ARG A 450 4.89 -21.01 -9.14
C ARG A 450 5.63 -21.09 -10.47
N ILE A 451 4.95 -20.83 -11.59
CA ILE A 451 5.57 -20.83 -12.92
C ILE A 451 6.68 -19.77 -13.01
N VAL A 452 6.47 -18.60 -12.41
CA VAL A 452 7.48 -17.54 -12.32
C VAL A 452 8.69 -18.02 -11.52
N ASP A 453 8.47 -18.58 -10.33
CA ASP A 453 9.54 -19.05 -9.45
C ASP A 453 10.35 -20.22 -10.04
N ASP A 454 9.71 -21.10 -10.83
CA ASP A 454 10.35 -22.28 -11.42
C ASP A 454 11.30 -21.91 -12.59
N ALA A 455 11.17 -20.71 -13.18
CA ALA A 455 11.97 -20.26 -14.32
C ALA A 455 12.29 -18.75 -14.28
N PRO A 456 12.99 -18.25 -13.24
CA PRO A 456 13.19 -16.82 -13.01
C PRO A 456 13.93 -16.12 -14.15
N GLU A 457 14.89 -16.79 -14.78
CA GLU A 457 15.67 -16.25 -15.92
C GLU A 457 14.82 -16.09 -17.19
N THR A 458 13.75 -16.89 -17.33
CA THR A 458 12.80 -16.74 -18.46
C THR A 458 11.84 -15.59 -18.23
N PHE A 459 11.58 -15.27 -16.97
CA PHE A 459 10.53 -14.37 -16.53
C PHE A 459 11.13 -13.19 -15.75
N ALA A 460 12.10 -12.50 -16.36
CA ALA A 460 12.90 -11.50 -15.67
C ALA A 460 12.05 -10.33 -15.14
N GLN A 461 11.08 -9.84 -15.91
CA GLN A 461 10.19 -8.77 -15.48
C GLN A 461 9.29 -9.24 -14.32
N LEU A 462 8.62 -10.39 -14.47
CA LEU A 462 7.77 -10.96 -13.42
C LEU A 462 8.56 -11.25 -12.13
N THR A 463 9.76 -11.82 -12.27
CA THR A 463 10.66 -12.16 -11.16
C THR A 463 11.11 -10.92 -10.41
N SER A 464 11.37 -9.81 -11.10
CA SER A 464 11.73 -8.56 -10.43
C SER A 464 10.60 -8.03 -9.52
N ILE A 465 9.33 -8.23 -9.90
CA ILE A 465 8.15 -7.87 -9.08
C ILE A 465 8.02 -8.81 -7.88
N THR A 466 8.19 -10.12 -8.05
CA THR A 466 8.13 -11.07 -6.92
C THR A 466 9.33 -10.88 -5.96
N ALA A 467 10.51 -10.52 -6.48
CA ALA A 467 11.67 -10.14 -5.69
C ALA A 467 11.41 -8.87 -4.87
N LYS A 468 10.77 -7.85 -5.45
CA LYS A 468 10.33 -6.65 -4.72
C LYS A 468 9.43 -7.01 -3.53
N ALA A 469 8.44 -7.89 -3.70
CA ALA A 469 7.59 -8.34 -2.60
C ALA A 469 8.38 -9.06 -1.49
N LYS A 470 9.39 -9.86 -1.87
CA LYS A 470 10.29 -10.54 -0.94
C LYS A 470 11.17 -9.57 -0.14
N THR A 471 11.70 -8.53 -0.78
CA THR A 471 12.47 -7.48 -0.10
C THR A 471 11.59 -6.69 0.88
N LEU A 472 10.39 -6.29 0.44
CA LEU A 472 9.43 -5.59 1.29
C LEU A 472 9.06 -6.42 2.52
N SER A 473 8.62 -7.65 2.32
CA SER A 473 8.19 -8.54 3.40
C SER A 473 9.30 -8.89 4.40
N ALA A 474 10.57 -8.78 4.01
CA ALA A 474 11.69 -8.96 4.95
C ALA A 474 11.88 -7.77 5.90
N ASN A 475 11.36 -6.59 5.56
CA ASN A 475 11.71 -5.31 6.20
C ASN A 475 10.50 -4.57 6.80
N VAL A 476 9.31 -5.16 6.75
CA VAL A 476 8.07 -4.51 7.19
C VAL A 476 7.30 -5.32 8.22
N ASN A 477 6.40 -4.65 8.94
CA ASN A 477 5.63 -5.28 10.01
C ASN A 477 4.17 -5.55 9.63
N ALA A 478 3.68 -4.95 8.55
CA ALA A 478 2.35 -5.18 8.04
C ALA A 478 2.24 -4.86 6.53
N ILE A 479 1.17 -5.38 5.90
CA ILE A 479 0.86 -5.15 4.48
C ILE A 479 -0.58 -4.67 4.36
N VAL A 480 -0.80 -3.61 3.58
CA VAL A 480 -2.14 -3.15 3.20
C VAL A 480 -2.34 -3.34 1.70
N LEU A 481 -3.36 -4.11 1.33
CA LEU A 481 -3.85 -4.25 -0.04
C LEU A 481 -5.13 -3.40 -0.19
N PRO A 482 -5.03 -2.18 -0.74
CA PRO A 482 -6.16 -1.26 -0.80
C PRO A 482 -7.18 -1.65 -1.88
N GLY A 483 -8.31 -0.93 -1.92
CA GLY A 483 -9.25 -0.98 -3.04
C GLY A 483 -8.63 -0.51 -4.36
N GLY A 484 -9.37 -0.64 -5.47
CA GLY A 484 -8.89 -0.20 -6.77
C GLY A 484 -9.69 -0.78 -7.93
N GLU A 485 -9.06 -0.87 -9.11
CA GLU A 485 -9.70 -1.42 -10.30
C GLU A 485 -10.08 -2.90 -10.17
N ASP A 486 -10.89 -3.37 -11.12
CA ASP A 486 -11.33 -4.76 -11.20
C ASP A 486 -10.18 -5.75 -11.31
N LEU A 487 -10.35 -6.93 -10.72
CA LEU A 487 -9.44 -8.05 -10.94
C LEU A 487 -9.66 -8.64 -12.32
N PRO A 488 -8.57 -8.93 -13.05
CA PRO A 488 -8.66 -9.64 -14.32
C PRO A 488 -9.33 -11.01 -14.19
N SER A 489 -10.29 -11.30 -15.08
CA SER A 489 -11.09 -12.54 -15.04
C SER A 489 -10.28 -13.83 -15.19
N ALA A 490 -9.18 -13.75 -15.93
CA ALA A 490 -8.24 -14.86 -16.10
C ALA A 490 -7.68 -15.39 -14.77
N LEU A 491 -7.54 -14.54 -13.74
CA LEU A 491 -7.02 -14.96 -12.43
C LEU A 491 -7.93 -15.94 -11.69
N TYR A 492 -9.23 -15.92 -11.97
CA TYR A 492 -10.22 -16.86 -11.40
C TYR A 492 -10.86 -17.77 -12.46
N GLY A 493 -10.25 -17.83 -13.65
CA GLY A 493 -10.54 -18.84 -14.67
C GLY A 493 -11.82 -18.59 -15.45
N GLU A 494 -12.17 -17.32 -15.67
CA GLU A 494 -13.32 -16.93 -16.47
C GLU A 494 -12.90 -16.02 -17.64
N GLU A 495 -13.70 -16.05 -18.69
CA GLU A 495 -13.59 -15.08 -19.79
C GLU A 495 -14.18 -13.74 -19.36
N GLU A 496 -13.66 -12.63 -19.90
CA GLU A 496 -14.18 -11.31 -19.57
C GLU A 496 -15.56 -11.11 -20.20
N GLU A 497 -16.58 -10.77 -19.38
CA GLU A 497 -17.95 -10.53 -19.89
C GLU A 497 -18.01 -9.33 -20.83
N ILE A 498 -17.17 -8.33 -20.56
CA ILE A 498 -17.01 -7.13 -21.38
C ILE A 498 -15.54 -7.01 -21.71
N PRO A 499 -15.11 -7.20 -22.97
CA PRO A 499 -13.71 -7.07 -23.36
C PRO A 499 -13.18 -5.70 -23.00
N ARG A 500 -12.20 -5.63 -22.08
CA ARG A 500 -11.52 -4.38 -21.75
C ARG A 500 -10.15 -4.35 -22.45
N PRO A 501 -9.66 -3.16 -22.85
CA PRO A 501 -8.28 -3.03 -23.31
C PRO A 501 -7.32 -3.60 -22.25
N GLY A 502 -6.33 -4.38 -22.69
CA GLY A 502 -5.58 -5.36 -21.89
C GLY A 502 -5.28 -4.99 -20.44
N SER A 503 -5.50 -5.95 -19.54
CA SER A 503 -5.30 -5.76 -18.10
C SER A 503 -3.82 -5.61 -17.75
N ASP A 504 -3.49 -4.58 -16.98
CA ASP A 504 -2.15 -4.42 -16.42
C ASP A 504 -1.94 -5.37 -15.23
N TYR A 505 -1.30 -6.52 -15.46
CA TYR A 505 -1.07 -7.53 -14.43
C TYR A 505 0.03 -7.15 -13.42
N ARG A 506 0.77 -6.04 -13.60
CA ARG A 506 1.89 -5.68 -12.70
C ARG A 506 1.41 -5.49 -11.27
N ARG A 507 0.26 -4.82 -11.09
CA ARG A 507 -0.39 -4.66 -9.78
C ARG A 507 -0.79 -6.01 -9.21
N SER A 508 -1.60 -6.79 -9.94
CA SER A 508 -2.09 -8.08 -9.48
C SER A 508 -0.95 -9.01 -9.06
N LEU A 509 0.14 -9.06 -9.84
CA LEU A 509 1.31 -9.89 -9.52
C LEU A 509 1.97 -9.44 -8.21
N LEU A 510 2.18 -8.13 -8.02
CA LEU A 510 2.78 -7.61 -6.78
C LEU A 510 1.88 -7.91 -5.57
N GLU A 511 0.57 -7.71 -5.69
CA GLU A 511 -0.39 -8.01 -4.64
C GLU A 511 -0.41 -9.51 -4.29
N LEU A 512 -0.40 -10.40 -5.29
CA LEU A 512 -0.33 -11.85 -5.10
C LEU A 512 0.99 -12.28 -4.44
N ALA A 513 2.10 -11.69 -4.85
CA ALA A 513 3.41 -11.97 -4.27
C ALA A 513 3.49 -11.49 -2.81
N LEU A 514 2.96 -10.30 -2.50
CA LEU A 514 2.86 -9.80 -1.12
C LEU A 514 1.94 -10.64 -0.26
N LEU A 515 0.82 -11.12 -0.80
CA LEU A 515 -0.05 -12.08 -0.13
C LEU A 515 0.69 -13.38 0.21
N ARG A 516 1.39 -13.96 -0.77
CA ARG A 516 2.21 -15.16 -0.54
C ARG A 516 3.26 -14.92 0.55
N GLU A 517 3.98 -13.79 0.50
CA GLU A 517 5.00 -13.48 1.51
C GLU A 517 4.39 -13.22 2.89
N SER A 518 3.23 -12.57 2.95
CA SER A 518 2.46 -12.39 4.18
C SER A 518 2.15 -13.74 4.82
N LEU A 519 1.58 -14.67 4.04
CA LEU A 519 1.27 -16.05 4.44
C LEU A 519 2.53 -16.80 4.93
N ASN A 520 3.62 -16.73 4.18
CA ASN A 520 4.86 -17.44 4.48
C ASN A 520 5.56 -16.94 5.75
N ARG A 521 5.46 -15.64 6.05
CA ARG A 521 6.21 -14.99 7.15
C ARG A 521 5.34 -14.67 8.36
N GLY A 522 4.02 -14.79 8.24
CA GLY A 522 3.09 -14.38 9.28
C GLY A 522 3.02 -12.87 9.46
N ILE A 523 3.16 -12.09 8.38
CA ILE A 523 3.07 -10.63 8.40
C ILE A 523 1.60 -10.22 8.34
N PRO A 524 1.06 -9.52 9.36
CA PRO A 524 -0.32 -9.07 9.36
C PRO A 524 -0.74 -8.34 8.09
N MET A 525 -1.96 -8.60 7.63
CA MET A 525 -2.51 -8.04 6.39
C MET A 525 -3.86 -7.35 6.62
N LEU A 526 -4.06 -6.21 5.97
CA LEU A 526 -5.36 -5.59 5.78
C LEU A 526 -5.67 -5.52 4.28
N ALA A 527 -6.68 -6.27 3.85
CA ALA A 527 -7.10 -6.38 2.46
C ALA A 527 -8.50 -5.77 2.30
N ILE A 528 -8.60 -4.69 1.52
CA ILE A 528 -9.81 -3.86 1.39
C ILE A 528 -10.33 -3.92 -0.05
N CYS A 529 -11.63 -4.16 -0.22
CA CYS A 529 -12.34 -4.20 -1.50
C CYS A 529 -11.64 -5.11 -2.52
N ARG A 530 -10.95 -4.55 -3.52
CA ARG A 530 -10.12 -5.32 -4.46
C ARG A 530 -9.10 -6.22 -3.76
N GLY A 531 -8.44 -5.73 -2.70
CA GLY A 531 -7.51 -6.55 -1.91
C GLY A 531 -8.19 -7.80 -1.34
N PHE A 532 -9.40 -7.65 -0.79
CA PHE A 532 -10.21 -8.78 -0.31
C PHE A 532 -10.54 -9.76 -1.44
N GLN A 533 -10.93 -9.25 -2.60
CA GLN A 533 -11.22 -10.08 -3.77
C GLN A 533 -9.99 -10.89 -4.21
N LEU A 534 -8.83 -10.25 -4.24
CA LEU A 534 -7.57 -10.88 -4.66
C LEU A 534 -7.16 -12.00 -3.70
N VAL A 535 -7.35 -11.81 -2.40
CA VAL A 535 -7.08 -12.87 -1.42
C VAL A 535 -7.98 -14.08 -1.67
N ASN A 536 -9.26 -13.90 -1.91
CA ASN A 536 -10.17 -15.01 -2.19
C ASN A 536 -9.82 -15.71 -3.51
N VAL A 537 -9.49 -14.96 -4.56
CA VAL A 537 -9.02 -15.50 -5.86
C VAL A 537 -7.72 -16.28 -5.69
N TYR A 538 -6.80 -15.82 -4.83
CA TYR A 538 -5.58 -16.56 -4.49
C TYR A 538 -5.88 -17.95 -3.92
N PHE A 539 -6.95 -18.09 -3.14
CA PHE A 539 -7.41 -19.37 -2.60
C PHE A 539 -8.41 -20.10 -3.51
N GLY A 540 -8.64 -19.61 -4.73
CA GLY A 540 -9.42 -20.30 -5.77
C GLY A 540 -10.90 -19.92 -5.84
N ALA A 541 -11.34 -18.86 -5.15
CA ALA A 541 -12.69 -18.36 -5.31
C ALA A 541 -12.93 -17.83 -6.73
N LYS A 542 -14.14 -18.06 -7.23
CA LYS A 542 -14.69 -17.37 -8.40
C LYS A 542 -15.41 -16.09 -8.00
N MET A 543 -15.66 -15.20 -8.95
CA MET A 543 -16.31 -13.92 -8.71
C MET A 543 -17.42 -13.64 -9.71
N ARG A 544 -18.39 -12.82 -9.31
CA ARG A 544 -19.28 -12.15 -10.26
C ARG A 544 -18.57 -10.90 -10.77
N GLN A 545 -18.51 -10.73 -12.09
CA GLN A 545 -17.81 -9.62 -12.73
C GLN A 545 -18.60 -8.30 -12.62
N ASN A 546 -19.92 -8.38 -12.51
CA ASN A 546 -20.79 -7.24 -12.29
C ASN A 546 -21.94 -7.58 -11.32
N VAL A 547 -22.17 -6.72 -10.33
CA VAL A 547 -23.30 -6.74 -9.40
C VAL A 547 -23.82 -5.33 -9.18
N GLU A 548 -25.13 -5.18 -9.19
CA GLU A 548 -25.80 -3.89 -8.98
C GLU A 548 -25.99 -3.57 -7.48
N GLY A 549 -26.30 -2.32 -7.17
CA GLY A 549 -26.68 -1.89 -5.81
C GLY A 549 -25.52 -1.83 -4.80
N GLN A 550 -24.27 -2.00 -5.23
CA GLN A 550 -23.08 -2.06 -4.36
C GLN A 550 -22.36 -0.70 -4.18
N ARG A 551 -23.14 0.37 -3.97
CA ARG A 551 -22.63 1.74 -3.77
C ARG A 551 -23.34 2.44 -2.61
N GLY A 552 -22.58 3.15 -1.79
CA GLY A 552 -23.10 3.99 -0.70
C GLY A 552 -22.83 3.40 0.68
N LYS A 553 -23.64 3.80 1.67
CA LYS A 553 -23.57 3.29 3.04
C LYS A 553 -24.39 2.01 3.18
N ARG A 554 -23.85 1.04 3.93
CA ARG A 554 -24.51 -0.22 4.25
C ARG A 554 -24.26 -0.64 5.70
N ASP A 555 -25.27 -1.30 6.27
CA ASP A 555 -25.20 -1.92 7.59
C ASP A 555 -24.91 -3.42 7.45
N PHE A 556 -24.02 -3.92 8.28
CA PHE A 556 -23.52 -5.28 8.25
C PHE A 556 -23.66 -5.96 9.61
N ASP A 557 -24.07 -7.23 9.57
CA ASP A 557 -24.14 -8.11 10.72
C ASP A 557 -23.24 -9.34 10.53
N LEU A 558 -22.75 -9.87 11.65
CA LEU A 558 -21.95 -11.09 11.66
C LEU A 558 -22.79 -12.33 11.34
N THR A 559 -22.19 -13.28 10.63
CA THR A 559 -22.74 -14.63 10.57
C THR A 559 -22.74 -15.28 11.96
N PRO A 560 -23.69 -16.17 12.29
CA PRO A 560 -23.83 -16.73 13.65
C PRO A 560 -22.55 -17.37 14.21
N GLY A 561 -21.73 -17.96 13.34
CA GLY A 561 -20.48 -18.64 13.72
C GLY A 561 -19.26 -17.73 13.86
N SER A 562 -19.34 -16.43 13.56
CA SER A 562 -18.18 -15.52 13.54
C SER A 562 -18.13 -14.54 14.71
N ARG A 563 -19.09 -14.64 15.65
CA ARG A 563 -19.14 -13.83 16.89
C ARG A 563 -17.95 -14.02 17.83
N ASN A 564 -17.26 -15.15 17.72
CA ASN A 564 -16.08 -15.46 18.55
C ASN A 564 -14.75 -15.29 17.79
N GLY A 565 -14.80 -14.85 16.53
CA GLY A 565 -13.63 -14.58 15.70
C GLY A 565 -13.15 -13.14 15.80
N ILE A 566 -12.18 -12.77 14.96
CA ILE A 566 -11.59 -11.41 14.91
C ILE A 566 -12.65 -10.33 14.63
N TYR A 567 -13.65 -10.66 13.80
CA TYR A 567 -14.77 -9.76 13.48
C TYR A 567 -15.79 -9.69 14.62
N GLY A 568 -15.90 -10.72 15.45
CA GLY A 568 -16.71 -10.72 16.66
C GLY A 568 -16.35 -9.60 17.62
N GLU A 569 -15.06 -9.32 17.75
CA GLU A 569 -14.56 -8.20 18.55
C GLU A 569 -14.86 -6.84 17.89
N ALA A 570 -14.60 -6.72 16.59
CA ALA A 570 -14.80 -5.47 15.85
C ALA A 570 -16.28 -5.11 15.65
N MET A 571 -17.18 -6.09 15.59
CA MET A 571 -18.59 -5.94 15.22
C MET A 571 -19.53 -6.43 16.33
N ARG A 572 -19.24 -6.05 17.58
CA ARG A 572 -20.17 -6.28 18.71
C ARG A 572 -21.50 -5.55 18.53
N GLU A 573 -21.46 -4.44 17.80
CA GLU A 573 -22.61 -3.67 17.32
C GLU A 573 -22.71 -3.80 15.80
N THR A 574 -23.87 -3.49 15.23
CA THR A 574 -24.05 -3.44 13.77
C THR A 574 -23.05 -2.48 13.14
N LEU A 575 -22.30 -2.97 12.14
CA LEU A 575 -21.27 -2.22 11.45
C LEU A 575 -21.87 -1.46 10.28
N ALA A 576 -21.94 -0.15 10.40
CA ALA A 576 -22.24 0.72 9.26
C ALA A 576 -20.96 1.15 8.54
N SER A 577 -20.78 0.80 7.26
CA SER A 577 -19.60 1.11 6.45
C SER A 577 -19.95 1.47 4.99
N VAL A 578 -18.95 1.86 4.20
CA VAL A 578 -19.12 2.24 2.79
C VAL A 578 -18.84 1.05 1.89
N VAL A 579 -19.70 0.84 0.90
CA VAL A 579 -19.48 -0.06 -0.23
C VAL A 579 -19.32 0.76 -1.50
N SER A 580 -18.36 0.37 -2.33
CA SER A 580 -18.11 0.99 -3.63
C SER A 580 -17.39 0.00 -4.52
N HIS A 581 -18.08 -1.08 -4.85
CA HIS A 581 -17.57 -2.14 -5.72
C HIS A 581 -18.66 -2.54 -6.72
N HIS A 582 -18.28 -3.33 -7.71
CA HIS A 582 -19.22 -3.95 -8.66
C HIS A 582 -18.78 -5.34 -9.10
N GLN A 583 -17.54 -5.74 -8.79
CA GLN A 583 -17.19 -7.15 -8.62
C GLN A 583 -17.53 -7.60 -7.19
N ALA A 584 -17.93 -8.86 -7.03
CA ALA A 584 -18.23 -9.42 -5.72
C ALA A 584 -18.10 -10.95 -5.72
N ILE A 585 -17.91 -11.52 -4.52
CA ILE A 585 -17.82 -12.96 -4.33
C ILE A 585 -19.16 -13.47 -3.78
N PRO A 586 -19.89 -14.33 -4.52
CA PRO A 586 -21.09 -14.95 -4.00
C PRO A 586 -20.73 -16.01 -2.95
N VAL A 587 -21.60 -16.21 -1.95
CA VAL A 587 -21.40 -17.22 -0.89
C VAL A 587 -21.15 -18.62 -1.48
N SER A 588 -21.80 -18.95 -2.60
CA SER A 588 -21.63 -20.23 -3.30
C SER A 588 -20.22 -20.45 -3.88
N ALA A 589 -19.53 -19.39 -4.31
CA ALA A 589 -18.15 -19.49 -4.77
C ALA A 589 -17.19 -19.60 -3.58
N GLN A 590 -17.49 -18.90 -2.48
CA GLN A 590 -16.66 -18.93 -1.27
C GLN A 590 -16.70 -20.27 -0.55
N SER A 591 -17.85 -20.97 -0.54
CA SER A 591 -17.98 -22.28 0.10
C SER A 591 -17.09 -23.37 -0.49
N LEU A 592 -16.50 -23.13 -1.66
CA LEU A 592 -15.53 -24.02 -2.30
C LEU A 592 -14.09 -23.81 -1.79
N VAL A 593 -13.87 -22.77 -0.98
CA VAL A 593 -12.57 -22.39 -0.46
C VAL A 593 -12.46 -22.81 1.01
N GLU A 594 -11.87 -23.98 1.25
CA GLU A 594 -11.75 -24.58 2.60
C GLU A 594 -11.00 -23.68 3.61
N HIS A 595 -10.10 -22.82 3.13
CA HIS A 595 -9.23 -22.00 3.96
C HIS A 595 -9.84 -20.67 4.43
N LEU A 596 -11.04 -20.31 3.97
CA LEU A 596 -11.65 -19.01 4.23
C LEU A 596 -13.14 -19.13 4.56
N LYS A 597 -13.51 -18.66 5.74
CA LYS A 597 -14.88 -18.71 6.24
C LYS A 597 -15.56 -17.34 6.14
N PRO A 598 -16.74 -17.23 5.49
CA PRO A 598 -17.56 -16.02 5.51
C PRO A 598 -17.92 -15.57 6.93
N SER A 599 -17.52 -14.36 7.29
CA SER A 599 -17.81 -13.73 8.58
C SER A 599 -18.90 -12.67 8.49
N VAL A 600 -19.03 -12.03 7.33
CA VAL A 600 -20.10 -11.07 7.03
C VAL A 600 -20.64 -11.43 5.64
N VAL A 601 -21.97 -11.48 5.54
CA VAL A 601 -22.69 -11.78 4.30
C VAL A 601 -23.83 -10.80 4.15
N HIS A 602 -24.02 -10.26 2.95
CA HIS A 602 -25.13 -9.37 2.62
C HIS A 602 -25.68 -9.74 1.25
N GLU A 603 -27.00 -9.96 1.13
CA GLU A 603 -27.67 -10.30 -0.14
C GLU A 603 -27.03 -11.48 -0.91
N GLY A 604 -26.51 -12.47 -0.17
CA GLY A 604 -25.85 -13.66 -0.76
C GLY A 604 -24.42 -13.39 -1.28
N LEU A 605 -23.87 -12.20 -1.02
CA LEU A 605 -22.48 -11.82 -1.29
C LEU A 605 -21.67 -11.85 0.01
N VAL A 606 -20.39 -12.23 -0.11
CA VAL A 606 -19.45 -12.26 1.00
C VAL A 606 -18.79 -10.89 1.14
N GLU A 607 -18.87 -10.35 2.35
CA GLU A 607 -18.42 -8.98 2.66
C GLU A 607 -17.19 -8.97 3.58
N ALA A 608 -16.95 -10.05 4.31
CA ALA A 608 -15.72 -10.28 5.05
C ALA A 608 -15.48 -11.79 5.24
N VAL A 609 -14.21 -12.19 5.26
CA VAL A 609 -13.80 -13.59 5.52
C VAL A 609 -12.76 -13.63 6.63
N GLU A 610 -12.73 -14.72 7.38
CA GLU A 610 -11.68 -15.06 8.34
C GLU A 610 -11.01 -16.39 7.94
N SER A 611 -9.74 -16.57 8.27
CA SER A 611 -9.11 -17.90 8.16
C SER A 611 -9.43 -18.70 9.42
N PRO A 612 -9.97 -19.93 9.30
CA PRO A 612 -10.34 -20.75 10.46
C PRO A 612 -9.13 -21.43 11.14
N HIS A 613 -7.93 -21.34 10.56
CA HIS A 613 -6.76 -22.06 11.04
C HIS A 613 -6.08 -21.34 12.21
N ALA A 614 -5.98 -22.02 13.36
CA ALA A 614 -5.22 -21.53 14.50
C ALA A 614 -3.73 -21.39 14.13
N GLY A 615 -3.21 -20.16 14.10
CA GLY A 615 -1.85 -19.85 13.64
C GLY A 615 -1.75 -19.28 12.22
N ALA A 616 -2.89 -19.10 11.54
CA ALA A 616 -2.94 -18.31 10.32
C ALA A 616 -2.48 -16.86 10.57
N VAL A 617 -2.02 -16.22 9.51
CA VAL A 617 -1.62 -14.82 9.54
C VAL A 617 -2.78 -13.95 10.04
N PRO A 618 -2.56 -13.01 10.97
CA PRO A 618 -3.58 -12.04 11.32
C PRO A 618 -3.97 -11.23 10.08
N ALA A 619 -5.12 -11.55 9.48
CA ALA A 619 -5.56 -10.95 8.23
C ALA A 619 -7.00 -10.44 8.37
N LEU A 620 -7.17 -9.13 8.17
CA LEU A 620 -8.48 -8.49 8.01
C LEU A 620 -8.76 -8.39 6.52
N MET A 621 -9.85 -8.99 6.08
CA MET A 621 -10.21 -9.13 4.67
C MET A 621 -11.65 -8.67 4.50
N LEU A 622 -11.81 -7.46 3.96
CA LEU A 622 -13.04 -6.68 3.96
C LEU A 622 -13.41 -6.22 2.55
N GLN A 623 -14.61 -6.53 2.07
CA GLN A 623 -15.11 -6.05 0.78
C GLN A 623 -15.55 -4.58 0.85
N PHE A 624 -16.03 -4.14 2.00
CA PHE A 624 -16.37 -2.75 2.28
C PHE A 624 -15.12 -1.92 2.67
N HIS A 625 -15.31 -0.61 2.81
CA HIS A 625 -14.24 0.37 2.95
C HIS A 625 -14.22 1.05 4.35
N PRO A 626 -13.55 0.44 5.36
CA PRO A 626 -13.47 1.00 6.71
C PRO A 626 -12.55 2.23 6.83
N GLU A 627 -11.82 2.59 5.77
CA GLU A 627 -11.00 3.79 5.70
C GLU A 627 -11.84 5.07 5.56
N PHE A 628 -13.08 4.97 5.10
CA PHE A 628 -13.95 6.13 5.02
C PHE A 628 -14.37 6.58 6.42
N PHE A 629 -14.51 7.89 6.60
CA PHE A 629 -14.99 8.52 7.82
C PHE A 629 -15.66 9.84 7.45
N ARG A 630 -16.28 10.50 8.45
CA ARG A 630 -16.92 11.83 8.31
C ARG A 630 -16.13 12.73 7.33
N THR A 631 -16.82 13.24 6.32
CA THR A 631 -16.32 14.33 5.47
C THR A 631 -16.27 15.62 6.29
N GLU A 632 -15.13 15.86 6.94
CA GLU A 632 -14.66 17.22 7.28
C GLU A 632 -13.43 17.53 6.41
N PRO A 633 -13.26 18.77 5.94
CA PRO A 633 -12.38 19.10 4.82
C PRO A 633 -10.92 19.24 5.28
N MET A 634 -10.32 18.17 5.81
CA MET A 634 -8.91 18.18 6.19
C MET A 634 -7.98 17.72 5.04
N TYR A 635 -8.55 17.33 3.91
CA TYR A 635 -7.81 17.02 2.69
C TYR A 635 -8.56 17.62 1.51
N ARG A 636 -8.01 18.67 0.90
CA ARG A 636 -8.50 19.17 -0.41
C ARG A 636 -8.04 18.18 -1.48
N ALA A 637 -8.68 17.01 -1.52
CA ALA A 637 -8.69 16.25 -2.76
C ALA A 637 -9.27 17.16 -3.86
N PRO A 638 -8.79 17.08 -5.11
CA PRO A 638 -9.30 17.90 -6.20
C PRO A 638 -10.82 17.76 -6.31
N LYS A 639 -11.50 18.83 -6.75
CA LYS A 639 -12.98 18.94 -6.75
C LYS A 639 -13.69 17.84 -7.57
N SER A 640 -12.95 17.12 -8.40
CA SER A 640 -13.40 15.98 -9.20
C SER A 640 -13.56 14.66 -8.42
N PHE A 641 -13.03 14.55 -7.19
CA PHE A 641 -12.87 13.25 -6.52
C PHE A 641 -13.89 12.92 -5.41
N VAL A 642 -14.88 13.78 -5.14
CA VAL A 642 -15.94 13.48 -4.16
C VAL A 642 -17.28 14.00 -4.70
N PRO A 643 -18.31 13.16 -4.89
CA PRO A 643 -19.65 13.68 -5.15
C PRO A 643 -20.04 14.59 -3.98
N PRO A 644 -20.41 15.85 -4.23
CA PRO A 644 -20.66 16.80 -3.17
C PRO A 644 -21.92 16.38 -2.41
N ARG A 645 -21.80 16.21 -1.08
CA ARG A 645 -22.84 16.41 -0.03
C ARG A 645 -23.27 15.24 0.87
N GLU A 646 -22.76 14.02 0.76
CA GLU A 646 -23.15 12.99 1.74
C GLU A 646 -22.15 12.86 2.89
N SER A 647 -22.45 13.54 3.99
CA SER A 647 -21.82 13.25 5.29
C SER A 647 -22.31 11.89 5.78
N LEU A 648 -21.77 10.80 5.23
CA LEU A 648 -22.11 9.45 5.66
C LEU A 648 -21.57 9.22 7.07
N GLN A 649 -22.46 9.19 8.07
CA GLN A 649 -22.09 8.82 9.43
C GLN A 649 -21.90 7.30 9.47
N MET A 650 -20.64 6.90 9.53
CA MET A 650 -20.20 5.52 9.70
C MET A 650 -20.09 5.16 11.18
N SER A 651 -20.12 3.87 11.48
CA SER A 651 -19.94 3.39 12.86
C SER A 651 -18.51 3.62 13.35
N SER A 652 -18.35 3.85 14.66
CA SER A 652 -17.04 3.89 15.33
C SER A 652 -16.29 2.57 15.19
N ALA A 653 -17.02 1.45 15.02
CA ALA A 653 -16.48 0.11 14.76
C ALA A 653 -15.50 0.04 13.58
N ASN A 654 -15.63 0.91 12.57
CA ASN A 654 -14.66 0.99 11.47
C ASN A 654 -13.24 1.29 11.97
N GLN A 655 -13.07 2.02 13.07
CA GLN A 655 -11.77 2.32 13.67
C GLN A 655 -11.14 1.10 14.35
N ILE A 656 -11.95 0.15 14.83
CA ILE A 656 -11.47 -1.03 15.54
C ILE A 656 -10.63 -1.92 14.61
N PHE A 657 -10.98 -2.02 13.32
CA PHE A 657 -10.17 -2.74 12.33
C PHE A 657 -8.74 -2.22 12.25
N TRP A 658 -8.54 -0.90 12.26
CA TRP A 658 -7.21 -0.28 12.23
C TRP A 658 -6.43 -0.53 13.51
N LYS A 659 -7.12 -0.56 14.66
CA LYS A 659 -6.51 -0.89 15.95
C LYS A 659 -6.06 -2.36 16.00
N ILE A 660 -6.92 -3.29 15.60
CA ILE A 660 -6.60 -4.72 15.51
C ILE A 660 -5.40 -4.93 14.59
N PHE A 661 -5.38 -4.27 13.44
CA PHE A 661 -4.27 -4.32 12.49
C PHE A 661 -2.96 -3.79 13.09
N SER A 662 -3.01 -2.66 13.81
CA SER A 662 -1.86 -2.09 14.52
C SER A 662 -1.32 -3.01 15.61
N ASP A 663 -2.20 -3.54 16.46
CA ASP A 663 -1.84 -4.46 17.55
C ASP A 663 -1.17 -5.72 16.98
N ALA A 664 -1.69 -6.26 15.88
CA ALA A 664 -1.08 -7.39 15.17
C ALA A 664 0.31 -7.04 14.61
N ALA A 665 0.48 -5.86 14.00
CA ALA A 665 1.76 -5.40 13.47
C ALA A 665 2.81 -5.20 14.57
N GLN A 666 2.41 -4.65 15.72
CA GLN A 666 3.26 -4.50 16.89
C GLN A 666 3.68 -5.87 17.45
N ALA A 667 2.76 -6.82 17.53
CA ALA A 667 3.05 -8.19 17.94
C ALA A 667 4.02 -8.87 16.97
N HIS A 668 3.83 -8.71 15.65
CA HIS A 668 4.76 -9.21 14.64
C HIS A 668 6.16 -8.60 14.81
N ARG A 669 6.24 -7.28 14.98
CA ARG A 669 7.50 -6.56 15.20
C ARG A 669 8.23 -7.07 16.44
N ALA A 670 7.54 -7.21 17.57
CA ALA A 670 8.10 -7.74 18.81
C ALA A 670 8.60 -9.18 18.63
N LYS A 671 7.84 -10.03 17.94
CA LYS A 671 8.26 -11.40 17.60
C LYS A 671 9.55 -11.42 16.78
N GLN A 672 9.68 -10.56 15.76
CA GLN A 672 10.91 -10.49 14.95
C GLN A 672 12.12 -10.05 15.78
N ALA A 673 11.95 -9.08 16.68
CA ALA A 673 13.02 -8.64 17.58
C ALA A 673 13.54 -9.79 18.45
N VAL A 674 12.63 -10.55 19.09
CA VAL A 674 12.99 -11.73 19.91
C VAL A 674 13.68 -12.80 19.07
N ILE A 675 13.19 -13.08 17.85
CA ILE A 675 13.84 -14.04 16.95
C ILE A 675 15.25 -13.59 16.56
N GLY A 676 15.44 -12.29 16.34
CA GLY A 676 16.74 -11.68 16.06
C GLY A 676 17.72 -11.87 17.22
N GLU A 677 17.30 -11.58 18.44
CA GLU A 677 18.09 -11.79 19.66
C GLU A 677 18.49 -13.26 19.84
N LEU A 678 17.56 -14.19 19.62
CA LEU A 678 17.81 -15.63 19.74
C LEU A 678 18.78 -16.17 18.68
N LYS A 679 18.81 -15.57 17.48
CA LYS A 679 19.71 -15.94 16.37
C LYS A 679 21.07 -15.25 16.45
N GLY A 680 21.19 -14.17 17.24
CA GLY A 680 22.45 -13.46 17.44
C GLY A 680 23.51 -14.35 18.09
N PRO A 681 24.82 -14.04 17.92
CA PRO A 681 25.88 -14.77 18.59
C PRO A 681 25.66 -14.70 20.11
N ARG A 682 25.46 -15.85 20.75
CA ARG A 682 25.42 -15.93 22.23
C ARG A 682 26.70 -15.31 22.75
N ALA A 683 26.59 -14.28 23.59
CA ALA A 683 27.72 -13.76 24.34
C ALA A 683 28.43 -14.93 25.02
N LYS A 684 29.74 -15.08 24.79
CA LYS A 684 30.54 -16.09 25.48
C LYS A 684 30.33 -15.87 26.99
N PRO A 685 30.03 -16.92 27.77
CA PRO A 685 30.03 -16.79 29.22
C PRO A 685 31.41 -16.27 29.66
N PRO A 686 31.47 -15.39 30.67
CA PRO A 686 32.75 -14.90 31.17
C PRO A 686 33.66 -16.10 31.50
N SER A 687 34.88 -16.07 30.99
CA SER A 687 35.84 -17.16 31.21
C SER A 687 36.06 -17.32 32.71
N ALA A 688 36.01 -18.55 33.20
CA ALA A 688 36.22 -18.94 34.60
C ALA A 688 37.67 -18.74 35.11
N SER A 689 38.39 -17.73 34.61
CA SER A 689 39.71 -17.31 35.12
C SER A 689 39.66 -16.05 35.99
N ALA A 690 38.45 -15.57 36.32
CA ALA A 690 38.23 -14.50 37.28
C ALA A 690 37.22 -14.94 38.35
N VAL A 691 37.65 -15.85 39.22
CA VAL A 691 37.09 -16.09 40.56
C VAL A 691 38.23 -16.30 41.52
#